data_AF-A0A6P3HJD8-F1
#
_entry.id   AF-A0A6P3HJD8-F1
#
_cell.length_a   1.000
_cell.length_b   1.000
_cell.length_c   1.000
_cell.angle_alpha   90.00
_cell.angle_beta   90.00
_cell.angle_gamma   90.00
#
_symmetry.space_group_name_H-M   'P 1'
#
loop_
_entity.id
_entity.type
_entity.pdbx_description
1 polymer ?
#
loop_
_entity_poly.entity_id
_entity_poly.type
_entity_poly.pdbx_seq_one_letter_code
_entity_poly.pdbx_strand_id
1 'polypeptide(L)'
;MFGDLFEEDYSSVSNNNGKGKRLKTKALEPPAPREFTNLSGIRNQGGTCYLNSLLQTLHFTPEFREALFSLGLEELGSLEDKDKPDAKVRIIPLQLQRLFAQLLLLDQKAVSTADLTDSFGWTSDEEMRQHDVQELNRILFSALETSLVGTSGHDLINRLYHGTIVNQIVCKECKNVSEKQEDFLDLTVAVKNVSGLEDALWNMYVEEEVFDYDNLYHCGNCDRLVKAAKSAKLRKLPPFLTISLLRFNFDFVKCERYKETSCYTFPLRINLKPFCEQSELDDLEYMYDLFSVIIHKGGCYGGHYHVYIKDVDHLGNWQFQEDKSKPDVNLEDIQNKEEVDDPLMILKAILLQEESNLIPVDQLGQKLLKKIGISWNKKYRKQYGPLRKFLQVHSQIFLLSSDESTVRLLKDSSLQAESDIQRNDQRLFKTLTSESLTLNDRPSCPHWFDINDSTVQPIKERDIEQQFQGKESAYMLFYRKSQLQRPPEARANPRYKVPRHLLSEMDAANIELQIKRAECDSTNNTIELHLHLGPHYHFFNGALHPVVSQTESMWDLTFDKRKTLGDLRQSIFQLLEFWEGDMVLSVAKFVPAGLHVCQTLNGDDLALCEIEITDGEDIFVWNGVEVGGIQIPTGSNCEPLLLNVLHVATSSEGEECQQLIESPHVFPSNVEIGTVFTALAIPEGVILINNTESRGGESWITIPKEDLKKTFREQGLRNGSSVLIQGSNNGNSLLTKQGKWIDTVNEINWLQVKNLSQLESEEEQVKISATLNTVVFDIRIKAIKELKLLKELAENSCLRPIDRNGKLLCPVPDRCTLKEAGLKMGSSLGLCPGKAPTSSQLFLFFALGSDVHPGTEMEIIVEETISVRDCLQIMLDKCGLTGETWHLRKMDWCFEAGEPLCEEDAKLKELMICSGDTLLLIEGKLPPLGFLTVPIWWYQPQGPLHHWKDHQDQTNCTLSQGSVWKASSTPGENTTELQQPVCHKEK
;
A
#
# COMPACT_ATOMS: atom_id res chain seq x y z
N MET A 1 -23.64 -2.24 -14.58
CA MET A 1 -23.55 -3.19 -13.45
C MET A 1 -22.69 -4.41 -13.83
N PHE A 2 -21.57 -4.20 -14.55
CA PHE A 2 -20.61 -5.24 -14.95
C PHE A 2 -19.21 -4.60 -14.99
N GLY A 3 -18.76 -4.09 -13.84
CA GLY A 3 -17.48 -3.39 -13.69
C GLY A 3 -16.44 -4.15 -12.86
N ASP A 4 -16.85 -5.03 -11.93
CA ASP A 4 -15.94 -5.51 -10.88
C ASP A 4 -15.58 -7.00 -10.99
N LEU A 5 -15.33 -7.53 -12.20
CA LEU A 5 -14.99 -8.96 -12.37
C LEU A 5 -13.60 -9.20 -12.98
N PHE A 6 -12.84 -8.17 -13.34
CA PHE A 6 -11.55 -8.32 -14.03
C PHE A 6 -10.50 -7.25 -13.70
N GLU A 7 -10.41 -6.82 -12.44
CA GLU A 7 -9.29 -6.00 -11.97
C GLU A 7 -8.45 -6.79 -10.95
N GLU A 8 -7.42 -7.49 -11.44
CA GLU A 8 -6.17 -7.65 -10.69
C GLU A 8 -5.18 -6.61 -11.27
N ASP A 9 -5.06 -5.49 -10.57
CA ASP A 9 -4.03 -4.44 -10.63
C ASP A 9 -3.11 -4.39 -11.87
N TYR A 10 -3.65 -3.96 -13.02
CA TYR A 10 -2.85 -3.32 -14.06
C TYR A 10 -2.87 -1.80 -13.85
N SER A 11 -1.85 -1.29 -13.16
CA SER A 11 -1.56 0.15 -13.15
C SER A 11 -1.00 0.56 -14.51
N SER A 12 -1.89 0.80 -15.46
CA SER A 12 -1.54 1.41 -16.74
C SER A 12 -1.22 2.89 -16.54
N VAL A 13 0.01 3.27 -16.84
CA VAL A 13 0.51 4.64 -16.78
C VAL A 13 -0.20 5.46 -17.85
N SER A 14 -1.12 6.34 -17.43
CA SER A 14 -1.56 7.46 -18.26
C SER A 14 -0.83 8.73 -17.84
N ASN A 15 -0.07 9.31 -18.78
CA ASN A 15 0.60 10.59 -18.62
C ASN A 15 -0.44 11.70 -18.52
N ASN A 16 -0.59 12.31 -17.35
CA ASN A 16 -1.18 13.63 -17.21
C ASN A 16 -0.33 14.51 -16.28
N ASN A 17 0.17 15.59 -16.87
CA ASN A 17 0.93 16.66 -16.24
C ASN A 17 0.12 17.36 -15.13
N GLY A 18 0.68 17.51 -13.92
CA GLY A 18 0.14 18.44 -12.93
C GLY A 18 0.60 18.28 -11.48
N LYS A 19 1.57 19.11 -11.08
CA LYS A 19 1.94 19.55 -9.71
C LYS A 19 2.52 18.51 -8.75
N GLY A 20 3.74 18.81 -8.30
CA GLY A 20 4.58 17.97 -7.48
C GLY A 20 4.00 17.62 -6.11
N LYS A 21 3.71 16.33 -5.94
CA LYS A 21 4.06 15.58 -4.74
C LYS A 21 5.17 14.62 -5.17
N ARG A 22 6.26 14.54 -4.39
CA ARG A 22 7.23 13.44 -4.50
C ARG A 22 6.47 12.14 -4.16
N LEU A 23 5.89 11.51 -5.17
CA LEU A 23 5.47 10.12 -5.09
C LEU A 23 6.77 9.31 -5.00
N LYS A 24 7.07 8.73 -3.83
CA LYS A 24 7.98 7.59 -3.73
C LYS A 24 7.47 6.58 -4.78
N THR A 25 8.26 6.33 -5.82
CA THR A 25 7.97 5.28 -6.81
C THR A 25 7.81 4.00 -6.00
N LYS A 26 6.59 3.46 -5.87
CA LYS A 26 6.40 2.15 -5.25
C LYS A 26 7.22 1.18 -6.08
N ALA A 27 8.31 0.67 -5.51
CA ALA A 27 9.00 -0.48 -6.08
C ALA A 27 7.93 -1.57 -6.27
N LEU A 28 7.86 -2.17 -7.47
CA LEU A 28 6.98 -3.30 -7.74
C LEU A 28 7.27 -4.37 -6.68
N GLU A 29 6.27 -4.69 -5.85
CA GLU A 29 6.42 -5.70 -4.82
C GLU A 29 6.88 -7.02 -5.46
N PRO A 30 7.87 -7.71 -4.87
CA PRO A 30 8.33 -8.97 -5.41
C PRO A 30 7.18 -9.99 -5.40
N PRO A 31 7.10 -10.89 -6.40
CA PRO A 31 6.06 -11.91 -6.45
C PRO A 31 5.97 -12.70 -5.14
N ALA A 32 4.76 -13.04 -4.69
CA ALA A 32 4.56 -13.86 -3.48
C ALA A 32 5.15 -15.28 -3.66
N PRO A 33 5.67 -15.92 -2.59
CA PRO A 33 6.14 -17.31 -2.61
C PRO A 33 5.01 -18.28 -2.91
N ARG A 34 5.35 -19.54 -3.20
CA ARG A 34 4.34 -20.59 -3.36
C ARG A 34 3.53 -20.73 -2.07
N GLU A 35 2.23 -20.96 -2.23
CA GLU A 35 1.35 -21.20 -1.09
C GLU A 35 1.55 -22.61 -0.52
N PHE A 36 0.76 -22.97 0.50
CA PHE A 36 0.83 -24.26 1.20
C PHE A 36 0.83 -25.48 0.28
N THR A 37 0.18 -25.39 -0.89
CA THR A 37 0.12 -26.47 -1.88
C THR A 37 1.46 -26.77 -2.53
N ASN A 38 2.47 -25.89 -2.44
CA ASN A 38 3.79 -26.00 -3.07
C ASN A 38 3.75 -26.07 -4.62
N LEU A 39 2.58 -25.79 -5.21
CA LEU A 39 2.35 -25.72 -6.64
C LEU A 39 2.22 -24.26 -7.07
N SER A 40 2.54 -23.98 -8.34
CA SER A 40 2.45 -22.64 -8.90
C SER A 40 1.29 -22.54 -9.89
N GLY A 41 0.52 -21.47 -9.78
CA GLY A 41 -0.50 -21.07 -10.75
C GLY A 41 0.08 -20.35 -11.96
N ILE A 42 -0.79 -19.93 -12.87
CA ILE A 42 -0.44 -19.05 -14.01
C ILE A 42 -1.26 -17.77 -13.91
N ARG A 43 -0.61 -16.62 -14.05
CA ARG A 43 -1.28 -15.32 -14.00
C ARG A 43 -2.27 -15.18 -15.16
N ASN A 44 -3.46 -14.65 -14.88
CA ASN A 44 -4.40 -14.30 -15.93
C ASN A 44 -3.97 -13.00 -16.60
N GLN A 45 -3.72 -13.01 -17.90
CA GLN A 45 -3.23 -11.85 -18.65
C GLN A 45 -4.33 -11.24 -19.52
N GLY A 46 -5.55 -11.13 -18.98
CA GLY A 46 -6.67 -10.49 -19.69
C GLY A 46 -7.36 -11.43 -20.68
N GLY A 47 -7.87 -12.56 -20.18
CA GLY A 47 -8.65 -13.51 -20.98
C GLY A 47 -7.92 -14.79 -21.34
N THR A 48 -6.71 -15.03 -20.81
CA THR A 48 -5.88 -16.20 -21.10
C THR A 48 -6.25 -17.46 -20.30
N CYS A 49 -7.34 -17.44 -19.51
CA CYS A 49 -7.70 -18.52 -18.59
C CYS A 49 -7.87 -19.89 -19.26
N TYR A 50 -8.33 -19.93 -20.52
CA TYR A 50 -8.45 -21.16 -21.32
C TYR A 50 -7.06 -21.73 -21.69
N LEU A 51 -6.10 -20.85 -22.03
CA LEU A 51 -4.70 -21.22 -22.25
C LEU A 51 -4.06 -21.72 -20.95
N ASN A 52 -4.27 -21.01 -19.83
CA ASN A 52 -3.73 -21.38 -18.52
C ASN A 52 -4.17 -22.80 -18.11
N SER A 53 -5.46 -23.10 -18.26
CA SER A 53 -6.05 -24.42 -17.97
C SER A 53 -5.42 -25.54 -18.80
N LEU A 54 -5.16 -25.27 -20.09
CA LEU A 54 -4.53 -26.22 -21.00
C LEU A 54 -3.05 -26.41 -20.69
N LEU A 55 -2.30 -25.33 -20.47
CA LEU A 55 -0.88 -25.38 -20.12
C LEU A 55 -0.66 -26.14 -18.81
N GLN A 56 -1.51 -25.95 -17.81
CA GLN A 56 -1.47 -26.72 -16.57
C GLN A 56 -1.75 -28.20 -16.83
N THR A 57 -2.70 -28.54 -17.69
CA THR A 57 -2.98 -29.94 -18.07
C THR A 57 -1.77 -30.61 -18.74
N LEU A 58 -1.10 -29.90 -19.66
CA LEU A 58 0.13 -30.39 -20.30
C LEU A 58 1.31 -30.46 -19.33
N HIS A 59 1.40 -29.49 -18.40
CA HIS A 59 2.41 -29.44 -17.35
C HIS A 59 2.31 -30.65 -16.40
N PHE A 60 1.09 -31.02 -16.01
CA PHE A 60 0.76 -32.20 -15.21
C PHE A 60 0.59 -33.48 -16.05
N THR A 61 1.05 -33.47 -17.30
CA THR A 61 1.30 -34.67 -18.10
C THR A 61 2.82 -34.90 -18.14
N PRO A 62 3.40 -35.62 -17.16
CA PRO A 62 4.86 -35.73 -17.06
C PRO A 62 5.52 -36.31 -18.29
N GLU A 63 4.86 -37.25 -18.99
CA GLU A 63 5.36 -37.86 -20.21
C GLU A 63 5.50 -36.84 -21.36
N PHE A 64 4.63 -35.83 -21.41
CA PHE A 64 4.73 -34.70 -22.34
C PHE A 64 5.86 -33.75 -21.91
N ARG A 65 5.83 -33.31 -20.64
CA ARG A 65 6.81 -32.39 -20.05
C ARG A 65 8.24 -32.92 -20.15
N GLU A 66 8.47 -34.18 -19.81
CA GLU A 66 9.77 -34.83 -19.85
C GLU A 66 10.28 -35.04 -21.28
N ALA A 67 9.40 -35.36 -22.22
CA ALA A 67 9.78 -35.48 -23.62
C ALA A 67 10.18 -34.12 -24.19
N LEU A 68 9.47 -33.05 -23.82
CA LEU A 68 9.87 -31.70 -24.17
C LEU A 68 11.23 -31.35 -23.55
N PHE A 69 11.47 -31.65 -22.27
CA PHE A 69 12.75 -31.43 -21.61
C PHE A 69 13.92 -32.24 -22.18
N SER A 70 13.66 -33.37 -22.82
CA SER A 70 14.72 -34.17 -23.46
C SER A 70 15.31 -33.50 -24.71
N LEU A 71 14.63 -32.51 -25.27
CA LEU A 71 15.10 -31.73 -26.41
C LEU A 71 16.17 -30.72 -25.96
N GLY A 72 17.41 -30.95 -26.37
CA GLY A 72 18.55 -30.10 -26.00
C GLY A 72 18.69 -28.83 -26.85
N LEU A 73 19.59 -27.95 -26.40
CA LEU A 73 19.95 -26.71 -27.11
C LEU A 73 20.51 -26.96 -28.52
N GLU A 74 21.12 -28.13 -28.76
CA GLU A 74 21.61 -28.52 -30.09
C GLU A 74 20.47 -28.66 -31.11
N GLU A 75 19.27 -29.07 -30.66
CA GLU A 75 18.11 -29.28 -31.52
C GLU A 75 17.18 -28.06 -31.59
N LEU A 76 17.11 -27.31 -30.48
CA LEU A 76 16.20 -26.16 -30.31
C LEU A 76 16.85 -24.79 -30.56
N GLY A 77 18.17 -24.69 -30.46
CA GLY A 77 18.90 -23.41 -30.46
C GLY A 77 18.86 -22.71 -29.10
N SER A 78 19.33 -21.46 -29.06
CA SER A 78 19.31 -20.57 -27.90
C SER A 78 18.41 -19.36 -28.17
N LEU A 79 17.66 -18.90 -27.15
CA LEU A 79 16.88 -17.67 -27.25
C LEU A 79 17.75 -16.43 -27.48
N GLU A 80 19.02 -16.47 -27.05
CA GLU A 80 20.01 -15.40 -27.28
C GLU A 80 20.37 -15.24 -28.76
N ASP A 81 20.17 -16.28 -29.56
CA ASP A 81 20.49 -16.31 -30.98
C ASP A 81 19.29 -15.99 -31.87
N LYS A 82 18.14 -15.60 -31.29
CA LYS A 82 16.88 -15.37 -32.02
C LYS A 82 17.02 -14.35 -33.16
N ASP A 83 17.88 -13.34 -33.00
CA ASP A 83 18.09 -12.28 -33.99
C ASP A 83 19.20 -12.59 -34.99
N LYS A 84 19.87 -13.76 -34.88
CA LYS A 84 20.95 -14.15 -35.79
C LYS A 84 20.36 -14.82 -37.04
N PRO A 85 20.67 -14.34 -38.26
CA PRO A 85 20.03 -14.81 -39.49
C PRO A 85 20.31 -16.29 -39.82
N ASP A 86 21.44 -16.83 -39.36
CA ASP A 86 21.86 -18.22 -39.62
C ASP A 86 21.46 -19.20 -38.49
N ALA A 87 20.89 -18.72 -37.39
CA ALA A 87 20.54 -19.55 -36.23
C ALA A 87 19.11 -20.11 -36.37
N LYS A 88 18.98 -21.43 -36.36
CA LYS A 88 17.68 -22.10 -36.33
C LYS A 88 17.16 -22.19 -34.89
N VAL A 89 16.52 -21.13 -34.41
CA VAL A 89 15.96 -21.07 -33.05
C VAL A 89 14.48 -21.44 -33.04
N ARG A 90 14.11 -22.45 -32.25
CA ARG A 90 12.73 -22.91 -32.05
C ARG A 90 12.15 -22.29 -30.79
N ILE A 91 11.62 -21.09 -30.92
CA ILE A 91 11.18 -20.24 -29.80
C ILE A 91 10.06 -20.89 -28.97
N ILE A 92 9.01 -21.42 -29.62
CA ILE A 92 7.84 -21.96 -28.92
C ILE A 92 8.22 -23.13 -27.97
N PRO A 93 8.95 -24.18 -28.42
CA PRO A 93 9.43 -25.22 -27.51
C PRO A 93 10.31 -24.70 -26.37
N LEU A 94 11.22 -23.76 -26.64
CA LEU A 94 12.11 -23.18 -25.63
C LEU A 94 11.33 -22.42 -24.56
N GLN A 95 10.35 -21.60 -24.95
CA GLN A 95 9.51 -20.88 -24.00
C GLN A 95 8.62 -21.82 -23.20
N LEU A 96 8.12 -22.89 -23.81
CA LEU A 96 7.33 -23.90 -23.09
C LEU A 96 8.19 -24.70 -22.09
N GLN A 97 9.44 -25.03 -22.44
CA GLN A 97 10.41 -25.62 -21.49
C GLN A 97 10.64 -24.67 -20.30
N ARG A 98 10.89 -23.38 -20.57
CA ARG A 98 11.13 -22.37 -19.55
C ARG A 98 9.93 -22.22 -18.62
N LEU A 99 8.72 -22.11 -19.18
CA LEU A 99 7.48 -22.02 -18.42
C LEU A 99 7.28 -23.24 -17.51
N PHE A 100 7.46 -24.46 -18.03
CA PHE A 100 7.33 -25.66 -17.20
C PHE A 100 8.40 -25.75 -16.11
N ALA A 101 9.63 -25.28 -16.37
CA ALA A 101 10.65 -25.20 -15.33
C ALA A 101 10.27 -24.18 -14.24
N GLN A 102 9.71 -23.03 -14.62
CA GLN A 102 9.21 -22.03 -13.68
C GLN A 102 8.07 -22.60 -12.82
N LEU A 103 7.08 -23.25 -13.43
CA LEU A 103 5.97 -23.89 -12.70
C LEU A 103 6.46 -24.99 -11.73
N LEU A 104 7.53 -25.73 -12.07
CA LEU A 104 8.12 -26.75 -11.20
C LEU A 104 8.98 -26.19 -10.06
N LEU A 105 9.82 -25.19 -10.35
CA LEU A 105 10.96 -24.85 -9.50
C LEU A 105 11.01 -23.42 -8.99
N LEU A 106 10.43 -22.46 -9.72
CA LEU A 106 10.47 -21.07 -9.30
C LEU A 106 9.52 -20.88 -8.12
N ASP A 107 10.02 -20.39 -7.00
CA ASP A 107 9.25 -20.16 -5.76
C ASP A 107 8.37 -18.92 -5.90
N GLN A 108 7.41 -18.97 -6.83
CA GLN A 108 6.42 -17.94 -7.05
C GLN A 108 5.02 -18.55 -7.03
N LYS A 109 4.07 -17.84 -6.41
CA LYS A 109 2.65 -18.21 -6.40
C LYS A 109 2.11 -18.41 -7.81
N ALA A 110 2.45 -17.51 -8.73
CA ALA A 110 1.97 -17.57 -10.11
C ALA A 110 3.00 -17.04 -11.12
N VAL A 111 3.15 -17.78 -12.21
CA VAL A 111 4.07 -17.50 -13.32
C VAL A 111 3.32 -16.77 -14.45
N SER A 112 4.01 -15.88 -15.19
CA SER A 112 3.45 -15.21 -16.37
C SER A 112 3.65 -16.04 -17.64
N THR A 113 2.69 -15.99 -18.55
CA THR A 113 2.78 -16.60 -19.89
C THR A 113 3.19 -15.61 -20.99
N ALA A 114 3.58 -14.37 -20.65
CA ALA A 114 3.88 -13.31 -21.63
C ALA A 114 4.86 -13.76 -22.72
N ASP A 115 6.01 -14.32 -22.30
CA ASP A 115 7.06 -14.79 -23.22
C ASP A 115 6.54 -15.86 -24.21
N LEU A 116 5.56 -16.66 -23.77
CA LEU A 116 4.96 -17.72 -24.58
C LEU A 116 3.89 -17.15 -25.52
N THR A 117 2.98 -16.29 -25.04
CA THR A 117 1.95 -15.65 -25.87
C THR A 117 2.57 -14.78 -26.96
N ASP A 118 3.66 -14.07 -26.64
CA ASP A 118 4.45 -13.30 -27.60
C ASP A 118 5.06 -14.20 -28.69
N SER A 119 5.46 -15.42 -28.33
CA SER A 119 6.00 -16.39 -29.29
C SER A 119 4.96 -16.95 -30.27
N PHE A 120 3.69 -16.93 -29.88
CA PHE A 120 2.56 -17.29 -30.76
C PHE A 120 2.09 -16.12 -31.64
N GLY A 121 2.61 -14.91 -31.42
CA GLY A 121 2.17 -13.70 -32.13
C GLY A 121 0.84 -13.15 -31.64
N TRP A 122 0.41 -13.53 -30.43
CA TRP A 122 -0.83 -13.06 -29.82
C TRP A 122 -0.61 -11.68 -29.19
N THR A 123 -0.54 -10.63 -30.01
CA THR A 123 -0.43 -9.24 -29.51
C THR A 123 -1.82 -8.62 -29.34
N SER A 124 -2.19 -8.25 -28.11
CA SER A 124 -3.23 -7.32 -27.60
C SER A 124 -4.61 -7.15 -28.27
N ASP A 125 -4.79 -7.32 -29.58
CA ASP A 125 -6.10 -7.27 -30.26
C ASP A 125 -6.76 -8.65 -30.40
N GLU A 126 -5.98 -9.74 -30.39
CA GLU A 126 -6.50 -11.13 -30.42
C GLU A 126 -6.73 -11.71 -29.00
N GLU A 127 -6.08 -11.16 -27.97
CA GLU A 127 -6.28 -11.52 -26.55
C GLU A 127 -7.74 -11.36 -26.09
N MET A 128 -8.50 -10.48 -26.74
CA MET A 128 -9.89 -10.15 -26.38
C MET A 128 -10.94 -11.12 -26.97
N ARG A 129 -10.56 -12.06 -27.84
CA ARG A 129 -11.49 -13.09 -28.35
C ARG A 129 -11.19 -14.42 -27.65
N GLN A 130 -12.04 -14.78 -26.69
CA GLN A 130 -12.00 -16.13 -26.10
C GLN A 130 -12.16 -17.18 -27.22
N HIS A 131 -11.08 -17.90 -27.49
CA HIS A 131 -11.11 -19.06 -28.37
C HIS A 131 -11.78 -20.23 -27.64
N ASP A 132 -12.47 -21.08 -28.41
CA ASP A 132 -12.88 -22.39 -27.90
C ASP A 132 -11.61 -23.15 -27.48
N VAL A 133 -11.56 -23.66 -26.24
CA VAL A 133 -10.38 -24.35 -25.72
C VAL A 133 -10.04 -25.61 -26.53
N GLN A 134 -11.04 -26.21 -27.20
CA GLN A 134 -10.78 -27.31 -28.15
C GLN A 134 -9.97 -26.81 -29.35
N GLU A 135 -10.35 -25.68 -29.94
CA GLU A 135 -9.64 -25.08 -31.07
C GLU A 135 -8.24 -24.63 -30.67
N LEU A 136 -8.10 -24.04 -29.48
CA LEU A 136 -6.79 -23.69 -28.94
C LEU A 136 -5.89 -24.92 -28.83
N ASN A 137 -6.40 -26.03 -28.28
CA ASN A 137 -5.59 -27.24 -28.11
C ASN A 137 -5.01 -27.72 -29.46
N ARG A 138 -5.81 -27.64 -30.52
CA ARG A 138 -5.37 -27.99 -31.88
C ARG A 138 -4.35 -27.00 -32.43
N ILE A 139 -4.56 -25.70 -32.22
CA ILE A 139 -3.60 -24.65 -32.64
C ILE A 139 -2.26 -24.85 -31.93
N LEU A 140 -2.27 -25.07 -30.61
CA LEU A 140 -1.07 -25.30 -29.81
C LEU A 140 -0.32 -26.54 -30.28
N PHE A 141 -1.02 -27.66 -30.49
CA PHE A 141 -0.43 -28.90 -30.98
C PHE A 141 0.15 -28.73 -32.39
N SER A 142 -0.56 -28.07 -33.30
CA SER A 142 -0.08 -27.82 -34.66
C SER A 142 1.16 -26.92 -34.69
N ALA A 143 1.16 -25.86 -33.86
CA ALA A 143 2.31 -24.97 -33.72
C ALA A 143 3.53 -25.71 -33.15
N LEU A 144 3.34 -26.60 -32.17
CA LEU A 144 4.39 -27.44 -31.61
C LEU A 144 4.92 -28.46 -32.62
N GLU A 145 4.06 -29.20 -33.33
CA GLU A 145 4.48 -30.15 -34.36
C GLU A 145 5.31 -29.47 -35.45
N THR A 146 4.81 -28.35 -35.97
CA THR A 146 5.52 -27.54 -36.99
C THR A 146 6.86 -27.05 -36.46
N SER A 147 6.88 -26.58 -35.20
CA SER A 147 8.09 -26.10 -34.53
C SER A 147 9.07 -27.20 -34.16
N LEU A 148 8.68 -28.47 -34.19
CA LEU A 148 9.53 -29.62 -33.85
C LEU A 148 10.02 -30.41 -35.08
N VAL A 149 9.56 -30.09 -36.29
CA VAL A 149 9.99 -30.75 -37.54
C VAL A 149 11.52 -30.75 -37.67
N GLY A 150 12.13 -31.93 -37.76
CA GLY A 150 13.58 -32.11 -37.85
C GLY A 150 14.33 -32.14 -36.51
N THR A 151 13.61 -32.35 -35.41
CA THR A 151 14.16 -32.71 -34.08
C THR A 151 13.84 -34.16 -33.75
N SER A 152 14.42 -34.69 -32.69
CA SER A 152 14.04 -35.99 -32.13
C SER A 152 12.60 -36.02 -31.61
N GLY A 153 12.02 -34.85 -31.29
CA GLY A 153 10.64 -34.69 -30.82
C GLY A 153 9.59 -34.41 -31.90
N HIS A 154 9.92 -34.54 -33.18
CA HIS A 154 9.00 -34.21 -34.28
C HIS A 154 7.67 -35.00 -34.27
N ASP A 155 7.64 -36.18 -33.63
CA ASP A 155 6.46 -37.04 -33.49
C ASP A 155 5.80 -36.94 -32.11
N LEU A 156 6.21 -36.00 -31.24
CA LEU A 156 5.79 -35.93 -29.83
C LEU A 156 4.26 -35.98 -29.65
N ILE A 157 3.53 -35.13 -30.37
CA ILE A 157 2.06 -35.06 -30.28
C ILE A 157 1.45 -36.35 -30.83
N ASN A 158 1.89 -36.79 -32.01
CA ASN A 158 1.41 -38.03 -32.63
C ASN A 158 1.69 -39.29 -31.78
N ARG A 159 2.77 -39.30 -30.99
CA ARG A 159 3.09 -40.42 -30.12
C ARG A 159 2.21 -40.46 -28.87
N LEU A 160 1.79 -39.30 -28.36
CA LEU A 160 1.10 -39.18 -27.07
C LEU A 160 -0.43 -39.06 -27.18
N TYR A 161 -0.94 -38.37 -28.21
CA TYR A 161 -2.36 -37.98 -28.31
C TYR A 161 -3.08 -38.51 -29.56
N HIS A 162 -2.35 -39.00 -30.57
CA HIS A 162 -3.00 -39.46 -31.81
C HIS A 162 -3.60 -40.87 -31.67
N GLY A 163 -4.86 -40.97 -32.06
CA GLY A 163 -5.59 -42.22 -32.29
C GLY A 163 -6.24 -42.26 -33.66
N THR A 164 -6.84 -43.40 -33.99
CA THR A 164 -7.51 -43.61 -35.29
C THR A 164 -8.89 -44.24 -35.11
N ILE A 165 -9.89 -43.67 -35.79
CA ILE A 165 -11.25 -44.19 -35.93
C ILE A 165 -11.38 -44.84 -37.30
N VAL A 166 -12.20 -45.88 -37.38
CA VAL A 166 -12.54 -46.56 -38.63
C VAL A 166 -14.02 -46.47 -38.84
N ASN A 167 -14.44 -45.83 -39.92
CA ASN A 167 -15.82 -45.79 -40.37
C ASN A 167 -16.03 -46.90 -41.41
N GLN A 168 -17.00 -47.77 -41.17
CA GLN A 168 -17.33 -48.90 -42.02
C GLN A 168 -18.75 -48.76 -42.55
N ILE A 169 -18.95 -48.90 -43.85
CA ILE A 169 -20.27 -48.96 -44.49
C ILE A 169 -20.43 -50.33 -45.15
N VAL A 170 -21.36 -51.13 -44.63
CA VAL A 170 -21.67 -52.48 -45.11
C VAL A 170 -22.94 -52.45 -45.96
N CYS A 171 -22.80 -52.73 -47.25
CA CYS A 171 -23.93 -52.90 -48.15
C CYS A 171 -24.77 -54.13 -47.72
N LYS A 172 -26.07 -53.95 -47.47
CA LYS A 172 -26.92 -55.07 -47.02
C LYS A 172 -27.26 -56.04 -48.15
N GLU A 173 -27.12 -55.63 -49.41
CA GLU A 173 -27.38 -56.45 -50.60
C GLU A 173 -26.16 -57.31 -51.02
N CYS A 174 -25.05 -56.68 -51.42
CA CYS A 174 -23.87 -57.40 -51.93
C CYS A 174 -22.81 -57.71 -50.87
N LYS A 175 -23.01 -57.26 -49.61
CA LYS A 175 -22.07 -57.41 -48.50
C LYS A 175 -20.69 -56.75 -48.70
N ASN A 176 -20.52 -55.92 -49.75
CA ASN A 176 -19.32 -55.11 -49.91
C ASN A 176 -19.17 -54.15 -48.72
N VAL A 177 -17.94 -54.02 -48.24
CA VAL A 177 -17.56 -53.18 -47.11
C VAL A 177 -16.74 -52.02 -47.65
N SER A 178 -17.20 -50.80 -47.43
CA SER A 178 -16.42 -49.59 -47.65
C SER A 178 -15.85 -49.13 -46.32
N GLU A 179 -14.53 -49.04 -46.22
CA GLU A 179 -13.84 -48.63 -45.00
C GLU A 179 -13.10 -47.31 -45.22
N LYS A 180 -13.20 -46.40 -44.25
CA LYS A 180 -12.43 -45.15 -44.22
C LYS A 180 -11.85 -44.94 -42.82
N GLN A 181 -10.54 -44.84 -42.74
CA GLN A 181 -9.82 -44.48 -41.52
C GLN A 181 -9.73 -42.96 -41.38
N GLU A 182 -9.92 -42.46 -40.16
CA GLU A 182 -9.81 -41.05 -39.80
C GLU A 182 -8.96 -40.90 -38.53
N ASP A 183 -8.02 -39.96 -38.55
CA ASP A 183 -7.14 -39.68 -37.42
C ASP A 183 -7.81 -38.68 -36.46
N PHE A 184 -7.53 -38.80 -35.16
CA PHE A 184 -8.00 -37.86 -34.15
C PHE A 184 -6.92 -37.54 -33.11
N LEU A 185 -6.96 -36.33 -32.57
CA LEU A 185 -6.19 -35.90 -31.38
C LEU A 185 -7.10 -35.71 -30.15
N ASP A 186 -8.40 -35.51 -30.40
CA ASP A 186 -9.45 -35.42 -29.41
C ASP A 186 -10.75 -36.06 -29.94
N LEU A 187 -11.51 -36.70 -29.05
CA LEU A 187 -12.83 -37.25 -29.36
C LEU A 187 -13.91 -36.23 -28.99
N THR A 188 -14.65 -35.75 -29.98
CA THR A 188 -15.79 -34.86 -29.76
C THR A 188 -17.05 -35.66 -29.45
N VAL A 189 -17.68 -35.39 -28.30
CA VAL A 189 -18.91 -36.08 -27.88
C VAL A 189 -20.06 -35.11 -27.68
N ALA A 190 -21.25 -35.51 -28.13
CA ALA A 190 -22.46 -34.75 -27.94
C ALA A 190 -22.95 -34.87 -26.49
N VAL A 191 -23.28 -33.72 -25.88
CA VAL A 191 -23.84 -33.65 -24.52
C VAL A 191 -25.37 -33.63 -24.55
N LYS A 192 -25.95 -33.02 -25.59
CA LYS A 192 -27.39 -32.86 -25.72
C LYS A 192 -28.09 -34.20 -25.87
N ASN A 193 -29.12 -34.45 -25.07
CA ASN A 193 -29.92 -35.67 -25.05
C ASN A 193 -29.16 -36.96 -24.67
N VAL A 194 -28.01 -36.84 -23.99
CA VAL A 194 -27.22 -38.00 -23.53
C VAL A 194 -26.92 -37.84 -22.04
N SER A 195 -27.04 -38.92 -21.26
CA SER A 195 -26.87 -38.91 -19.79
C SER A 195 -25.42 -38.86 -19.34
N GLY A 196 -24.48 -39.37 -20.14
CA GLY A 196 -23.07 -39.37 -19.80
C GLY A 196 -22.14 -39.86 -20.90
N LEU A 197 -20.85 -39.93 -20.57
CA LEU A 197 -19.78 -40.27 -21.51
C LEU A 197 -19.89 -41.68 -22.07
N GLU A 198 -20.17 -42.66 -21.22
CA GLU A 198 -20.29 -44.06 -21.67
C GLU A 198 -21.45 -44.24 -22.66
N ASP A 199 -22.60 -43.61 -22.38
CA ASP A 199 -23.77 -43.61 -23.28
C ASP A 199 -23.44 -42.91 -24.62
N ALA A 200 -22.71 -41.79 -24.57
CA ALA A 200 -22.30 -41.06 -25.77
C ALA A 200 -21.38 -41.92 -26.66
N LEU A 201 -20.38 -42.57 -26.06
CA LEU A 201 -19.47 -43.47 -26.78
C LEU A 201 -20.20 -44.71 -27.31
N TRP A 202 -21.20 -45.22 -26.60
CA TRP A 202 -22.03 -46.34 -27.05
C TRP A 202 -22.81 -45.99 -28.32
N ASN A 203 -23.49 -44.84 -28.32
CA ASN A 203 -24.23 -44.35 -29.48
C ASN A 203 -23.32 -44.08 -30.69
N MET A 204 -22.07 -43.67 -30.46
CA MET A 204 -21.12 -43.36 -31.53
C MET A 204 -20.42 -44.58 -32.12
N TYR A 205 -20.03 -45.55 -31.29
CA TYR A 205 -19.12 -46.63 -31.69
C TYR A 205 -19.71 -48.04 -31.55
N VAL A 206 -20.94 -48.19 -31.04
CA VAL A 206 -21.61 -49.49 -30.91
C VAL A 206 -22.88 -49.55 -31.73
N GLU A 207 -23.68 -48.49 -31.74
CA GLU A 207 -24.89 -48.43 -32.56
C GLU A 207 -24.58 -48.29 -34.06
N GLU A 208 -25.32 -49.04 -34.89
CA GLU A 208 -25.22 -48.93 -36.36
C GLU A 208 -26.25 -47.92 -36.90
N GLU A 209 -25.78 -46.95 -37.69
CA GLU A 209 -26.63 -46.06 -38.46
C GLU A 209 -27.09 -46.78 -39.74
N VAL A 210 -28.40 -46.88 -39.97
CA VAL A 210 -28.95 -47.60 -41.14
C VAL A 210 -29.38 -46.61 -42.22
N PHE A 211 -28.79 -46.75 -43.40
CA PHE A 211 -29.21 -46.07 -44.62
C PHE A 211 -30.44 -46.79 -45.21
N ASP A 212 -31.62 -46.22 -45.03
CA ASP A 212 -32.90 -46.75 -45.53
C ASP A 212 -33.82 -45.62 -46.05
N TYR A 213 -34.89 -46.01 -46.74
CA TYR A 213 -35.93 -45.14 -47.30
C TYR A 213 -35.37 -44.04 -48.22
N ASP A 214 -35.42 -42.78 -47.79
CA ASP A 214 -34.98 -41.62 -48.59
C ASP A 214 -33.47 -41.38 -48.48
N ASN A 215 -32.78 -42.03 -47.53
CA ASN A 215 -31.35 -41.90 -47.26
C ASN A 215 -30.55 -43.15 -47.70
N LEU A 216 -30.81 -43.67 -48.91
CA LEU A 216 -30.09 -44.85 -49.43
C LEU A 216 -28.63 -44.53 -49.78
N TYR A 217 -27.75 -45.52 -49.59
CA TYR A 217 -26.32 -45.43 -49.87
C TYR A 217 -26.01 -45.81 -51.32
N HIS A 218 -25.19 -45.03 -52.02
CA HIS A 218 -24.71 -45.41 -53.36
C HIS A 218 -23.53 -46.39 -53.26
N CYS A 219 -23.79 -47.68 -53.50
CA CYS A 219 -22.76 -48.70 -53.44
C CYS A 219 -21.99 -48.78 -54.76
N GLY A 220 -20.70 -48.46 -54.75
CA GLY A 220 -19.85 -48.54 -55.95
C GLY A 220 -19.71 -49.95 -56.56
N ASN A 221 -19.94 -51.02 -55.79
CA ASN A 221 -19.93 -52.40 -56.30
C ASN A 221 -21.27 -52.83 -56.90
N CYS A 222 -22.40 -52.27 -56.42
CA CYS A 222 -23.72 -52.51 -57.02
C CYS A 222 -24.06 -51.49 -58.11
N ASP A 223 -23.32 -50.38 -58.15
CA ASP A 223 -23.54 -49.18 -58.97
C ASP A 223 -24.98 -48.63 -58.91
N ARG A 224 -25.57 -48.66 -57.70
CA ARG A 224 -26.91 -48.14 -57.43
C ARG A 224 -27.11 -47.77 -55.96
N LEU A 225 -28.21 -47.07 -55.68
CA LEU A 225 -28.70 -46.81 -54.33
C LEU A 225 -29.22 -48.09 -53.66
N VAL A 226 -28.71 -48.39 -52.47
CA VAL A 226 -28.98 -49.62 -51.72
C VAL A 226 -29.11 -49.33 -50.23
N LYS A 227 -29.73 -50.26 -49.50
CA LYS A 227 -29.68 -50.24 -48.04
C LYS A 227 -28.27 -50.61 -47.56
N ALA A 228 -27.76 -49.88 -46.60
CA ALA A 228 -26.46 -50.14 -45.98
C ALA A 228 -26.51 -49.84 -44.48
N ALA A 229 -25.59 -50.41 -43.72
CA ALA A 229 -25.36 -49.99 -42.33
C ALA A 229 -23.98 -49.34 -42.24
N LYS A 230 -23.91 -48.23 -41.51
CA LYS A 230 -22.69 -47.52 -41.17
C LYS A 230 -22.40 -47.72 -39.69
N SER A 231 -21.17 -48.03 -39.37
CA SER A 231 -20.66 -48.15 -38.01
C SER A 231 -19.30 -47.47 -37.91
N ALA A 232 -18.91 -47.10 -36.70
CA ALA A 232 -17.58 -46.60 -36.40
C ALA A 232 -16.96 -47.41 -35.26
N LYS A 233 -15.63 -47.62 -35.29
CA LYS A 233 -14.87 -48.30 -34.22
C LYS A 233 -13.54 -47.59 -33.98
N LEU A 234 -13.06 -47.65 -32.74
CA LEU A 234 -11.72 -47.20 -32.38
C LEU A 234 -10.70 -48.27 -32.78
N ARG A 235 -9.73 -47.93 -33.63
CA ARG A 235 -8.67 -48.87 -34.08
C ARG A 235 -7.36 -48.68 -33.33
N LYS A 236 -6.95 -47.43 -33.10
CA LYS A 236 -5.73 -47.08 -32.35
C LYS A 236 -6.10 -46.11 -31.25
N LEU A 237 -5.74 -46.45 -30.00
CA LEU A 237 -5.95 -45.59 -28.84
C LEU A 237 -4.64 -44.92 -28.40
N PRO A 238 -4.64 -43.60 -28.13
CA PRO A 238 -3.46 -42.88 -27.66
C PRO A 238 -3.16 -43.15 -26.18
N PRO A 239 -1.90 -43.02 -25.71
CA PRO A 239 -1.58 -43.04 -24.28
C PRO A 239 -2.39 -42.04 -23.44
N PHE A 240 -2.67 -40.86 -24.01
CA PHE A 240 -3.50 -39.81 -23.43
C PHE A 240 -4.70 -39.54 -24.33
N LEU A 241 -5.89 -39.75 -23.81
CA LEU A 241 -7.14 -39.54 -24.52
C LEU A 241 -7.78 -38.22 -24.09
N THR A 242 -7.97 -37.32 -25.06
CA THR A 242 -8.67 -36.06 -24.87
C THR A 242 -10.12 -36.21 -25.35
N ILE A 243 -11.08 -35.77 -24.55
CA ILE A 243 -12.51 -35.82 -24.86
C ILE A 243 -13.09 -34.41 -24.76
N SER A 244 -13.60 -33.90 -25.87
CA SER A 244 -14.19 -32.57 -26.00
C SER A 244 -15.70 -32.67 -25.88
N LEU A 245 -16.28 -32.08 -24.82
CA LEU A 245 -17.72 -32.10 -24.57
C LEU A 245 -18.38 -30.95 -25.34
N LEU A 246 -19.21 -31.27 -26.34
CA LEU A 246 -19.91 -30.28 -27.17
C LEU A 246 -21.06 -29.61 -26.39
N ARG A 247 -20.70 -28.75 -25.44
CA ARG A 247 -21.64 -27.98 -24.62
C ARG A 247 -22.12 -26.70 -25.30
N PHE A 248 -21.42 -26.18 -26.30
CA PHE A 248 -21.94 -25.04 -27.06
C PHE A 248 -22.74 -25.53 -28.26
N ASN A 249 -24.02 -25.14 -28.31
CA ASN A 249 -24.94 -25.52 -29.37
C ASN A 249 -25.60 -24.28 -29.96
N PHE A 250 -26.15 -24.43 -31.17
CA PHE A 250 -26.91 -23.38 -31.86
C PHE A 250 -28.40 -23.74 -31.86
N ASP A 251 -29.23 -22.86 -31.33
CA ASP A 251 -30.68 -22.98 -31.45
C ASP A 251 -31.11 -22.39 -32.80
N PHE A 252 -31.41 -23.27 -33.76
CA PHE A 252 -31.84 -22.87 -35.10
C PHE A 252 -33.19 -22.13 -35.13
N VAL A 253 -34.04 -22.31 -34.12
CA VAL A 253 -35.33 -21.61 -34.04
C VAL A 253 -35.12 -20.19 -33.57
N LYS A 254 -34.29 -20.00 -32.54
CA LYS A 254 -33.98 -18.67 -31.98
C LYS A 254 -32.87 -17.94 -32.73
N CYS A 255 -32.11 -18.64 -33.56
CA CYS A 255 -30.90 -18.14 -34.22
C CYS A 255 -29.84 -17.63 -33.23
N GLU A 256 -29.69 -18.28 -32.08
CA GLU A 256 -28.76 -17.88 -31.02
C GLU A 256 -27.92 -19.08 -30.53
N ARG A 257 -26.67 -18.80 -30.14
CA ARG A 257 -25.84 -19.79 -29.44
C ARG A 257 -26.30 -19.93 -27.99
N TYR A 258 -26.22 -21.13 -27.45
CA TYR A 258 -26.47 -21.40 -26.04
C TYR A 258 -25.49 -22.45 -25.49
N LYS A 259 -25.30 -22.43 -24.17
CA LYS A 259 -24.55 -23.46 -23.44
C LYS A 259 -25.50 -24.52 -22.92
N GLU A 260 -25.21 -25.78 -23.20
CA GLU A 260 -25.90 -26.96 -22.68
C GLU A 260 -25.47 -27.20 -21.23
N THR A 261 -26.39 -26.91 -20.32
CA THR A 261 -26.18 -26.99 -18.87
C THR A 261 -26.81 -28.24 -18.27
N SER A 262 -27.35 -29.15 -19.09
CA SER A 262 -27.88 -30.43 -18.63
C SER A 262 -26.81 -31.28 -17.93
N CYS A 263 -27.28 -32.19 -17.07
CA CYS A 263 -26.45 -33.19 -16.43
C CYS A 263 -25.82 -34.13 -17.46
N TYR A 264 -24.51 -34.31 -17.34
CA TYR A 264 -23.71 -35.21 -18.14
C TYR A 264 -22.62 -35.82 -17.25
N THR A 265 -22.77 -37.12 -16.95
CA THR A 265 -21.84 -37.83 -16.08
C THR A 265 -20.62 -38.32 -16.84
N PHE A 266 -19.46 -38.37 -16.18
CA PHE A 266 -18.26 -39.00 -16.72
C PHE A 266 -17.51 -39.73 -15.61
N PRO A 267 -17.03 -40.95 -15.85
CA PRO A 267 -16.42 -41.76 -14.80
C PRO A 267 -14.96 -41.37 -14.56
N LEU A 268 -14.48 -41.53 -13.32
CA LEU A 268 -13.05 -41.36 -12.98
C LEU A 268 -12.16 -42.41 -13.67
N ARG A 269 -12.73 -43.56 -14.03
CA ARG A 269 -12.05 -44.65 -14.72
C ARG A 269 -12.98 -45.22 -15.78
N ILE A 270 -12.51 -45.36 -17.01
CA ILE A 270 -13.32 -45.83 -18.16
C ILE A 270 -12.62 -47.00 -18.87
N ASN A 271 -13.42 -47.98 -19.30
CA ASN A 271 -12.96 -49.08 -20.15
C ASN A 271 -13.37 -48.82 -21.60
N LEU A 272 -12.41 -48.63 -22.50
CA LEU A 272 -12.69 -48.34 -23.92
C LEU A 272 -12.81 -49.59 -24.80
N LYS A 273 -12.59 -50.79 -24.25
CA LYS A 273 -12.63 -52.05 -24.99
C LYS A 273 -13.92 -52.26 -25.80
N PRO A 274 -15.14 -51.95 -25.29
CA PRO A 274 -16.37 -52.16 -26.03
C PRO A 274 -16.48 -51.33 -27.34
N PHE A 275 -15.73 -50.24 -27.41
CA PHE A 275 -15.76 -49.29 -28.53
C PHE A 275 -14.67 -49.57 -29.58
N CYS A 276 -13.79 -50.55 -29.33
CA CYS A 276 -12.65 -50.86 -30.19
C CYS A 276 -12.97 -51.94 -31.25
N GLU A 277 -12.25 -51.93 -32.38
CA GLU A 277 -12.31 -52.97 -33.42
C GLU A 277 -11.66 -54.28 -32.94
N GLN A 278 -10.55 -54.17 -32.22
CA GLN A 278 -9.79 -55.30 -31.68
C GLN A 278 -10.11 -55.46 -30.20
N SER A 279 -10.57 -56.63 -29.78
CA SER A 279 -10.92 -56.93 -28.38
C SER A 279 -10.14 -58.13 -27.80
N GLU A 280 -9.03 -58.52 -28.43
CA GLU A 280 -8.26 -59.72 -28.06
C GLU A 280 -7.28 -59.49 -26.90
N LEU A 281 -6.90 -58.23 -26.64
CA LEU A 281 -5.99 -57.86 -25.55
C LEU A 281 -6.72 -57.83 -24.19
N ASP A 282 -5.94 -57.90 -23.11
CA ASP A 282 -6.46 -57.83 -21.75
C ASP A 282 -7.22 -56.51 -21.50
N ASP A 283 -8.26 -56.56 -20.67
CA ASP A 283 -9.11 -55.41 -20.37
C ASP A 283 -8.29 -54.24 -19.83
N LEU A 284 -7.21 -54.55 -19.08
CA LEU A 284 -6.30 -53.55 -18.51
C LEU A 284 -5.67 -52.62 -19.55
N GLU A 285 -5.51 -53.04 -20.81
CA GLU A 285 -4.89 -52.23 -21.86
C GLU A 285 -5.82 -51.13 -22.40
N TYR A 286 -7.12 -51.30 -22.17
CA TYR A 286 -8.18 -50.37 -22.55
C TYR A 286 -8.69 -49.52 -21.37
N MET A 287 -8.07 -49.67 -20.18
CA MET A 287 -8.42 -48.90 -19.00
C MET A 287 -7.75 -47.54 -19.00
N TYR A 288 -8.54 -46.50 -18.77
CA TYR A 288 -8.07 -45.13 -18.64
C TYR A 288 -8.55 -44.51 -17.33
N ASP A 289 -7.67 -43.74 -16.70
CA ASP A 289 -7.95 -42.95 -15.51
C ASP A 289 -8.05 -41.46 -15.88
N LEU A 290 -9.09 -40.80 -15.39
CA LEU A 290 -9.25 -39.36 -15.49
C LEU A 290 -8.16 -38.69 -14.64
N PHE A 291 -7.47 -37.72 -15.23
CA PHE A 291 -6.45 -36.95 -14.51
C PHE A 291 -6.58 -35.44 -14.69
N SER A 292 -7.33 -34.95 -15.67
CA SER A 292 -7.63 -33.52 -15.80
C SER A 292 -9.05 -33.28 -16.32
N VAL A 293 -9.71 -32.25 -15.78
CA VAL A 293 -11.05 -31.77 -16.15
C VAL A 293 -10.97 -30.27 -16.33
N ILE A 294 -11.02 -29.79 -17.57
CA ILE A 294 -11.15 -28.35 -17.84
C ILE A 294 -12.61 -27.97 -17.67
N ILE A 295 -12.85 -26.96 -16.85
CA ILE A 295 -14.18 -26.47 -16.48
C ILE A 295 -14.38 -25.10 -17.10
N HIS A 296 -15.59 -24.87 -17.60
CA HIS A 296 -16.00 -23.56 -18.06
C HIS A 296 -17.15 -23.04 -17.19
N LYS A 297 -16.99 -21.82 -16.67
CA LYS A 297 -17.98 -21.09 -15.88
C LYS A 297 -18.47 -19.88 -16.66
N GLY A 298 -19.75 -19.89 -17.08
CA GLY A 298 -20.33 -18.78 -17.82
C GLY A 298 -21.24 -19.20 -18.97
N GLY A 299 -21.44 -18.27 -19.91
CA GLY A 299 -22.27 -18.45 -21.09
C GLY A 299 -21.44 -18.67 -22.36
N CYS A 300 -22.09 -18.87 -23.51
CA CYS A 300 -21.40 -19.13 -24.78
C CYS A 300 -20.70 -17.90 -25.41
N TYR A 301 -20.93 -16.69 -24.89
CA TYR A 301 -20.31 -15.45 -25.37
C TYR A 301 -19.24 -14.90 -24.43
N GLY A 302 -18.96 -15.62 -23.34
CA GLY A 302 -18.04 -15.17 -22.31
C GLY A 302 -18.14 -16.01 -21.06
N GLY A 303 -16.99 -16.31 -20.48
CA GLY A 303 -16.89 -17.00 -19.22
C GLY A 303 -15.46 -17.09 -18.72
N HIS A 304 -15.26 -17.99 -17.77
CA HIS A 304 -14.00 -18.24 -17.11
C HIS A 304 -13.64 -19.71 -17.17
N TYR A 305 -12.37 -20.02 -17.41
CA TYR A 305 -11.86 -21.38 -17.47
C TYR A 305 -10.92 -21.63 -16.30
N HIS A 306 -11.07 -22.79 -15.68
CA HIS A 306 -10.15 -23.32 -14.68
C HIS A 306 -10.10 -24.84 -14.82
N VAL A 307 -9.20 -25.50 -14.10
CA VAL A 307 -8.95 -26.92 -14.32
C VAL A 307 -8.78 -27.69 -13.01
N TYR A 308 -9.45 -28.83 -12.92
CA TYR A 308 -9.19 -29.82 -11.88
C TYR A 308 -8.15 -30.81 -12.38
N ILE A 309 -7.05 -30.99 -11.65
CA ILE A 309 -5.94 -31.86 -12.05
C ILE A 309 -5.56 -32.80 -10.92
N LYS A 310 -5.32 -34.06 -11.29
CA LYS A 310 -4.75 -35.09 -10.42
C LYS A 310 -3.23 -35.05 -10.51
N ASP A 311 -2.59 -34.77 -9.39
CA ASP A 311 -1.13 -34.78 -9.28
C ASP A 311 -0.61 -36.22 -9.19
N VAL A 312 -0.14 -36.72 -10.33
CA VAL A 312 0.38 -38.09 -10.49
C VAL A 312 1.81 -38.26 -9.98
N ASP A 313 2.55 -37.16 -9.84
CA ASP A 313 3.94 -37.15 -9.36
C ASP A 313 4.02 -36.82 -7.85
N HIS A 314 2.91 -36.46 -7.20
CA HIS A 314 2.87 -36.05 -5.79
C HIS A 314 3.80 -34.86 -5.50
N LEU A 315 3.83 -33.89 -6.41
CA LEU A 315 4.59 -32.64 -6.29
C LEU A 315 3.97 -31.67 -5.28
N GLY A 316 2.65 -31.65 -5.18
CA GLY A 316 1.88 -30.73 -4.36
C GLY A 316 1.48 -31.30 -2.99
N ASN A 317 1.26 -30.42 -2.03
CA ASN A 317 0.69 -30.77 -0.73
C ASN A 317 -0.84 -30.76 -0.80
N TRP A 318 -1.45 -31.94 -0.67
CA TRP A 318 -2.89 -32.13 -0.76
C TRP A 318 -3.63 -31.90 0.58
N GLN A 319 -2.92 -31.67 1.69
CA GLN A 319 -3.57 -31.50 2.98
C GLN A 319 -4.51 -30.27 2.97
N PHE A 320 -5.72 -30.41 3.51
CA PHE A 320 -6.56 -29.25 3.77
C PHE A 320 -5.99 -28.52 4.98
N GLN A 321 -5.78 -27.20 4.89
CA GLN A 321 -5.58 -26.42 6.10
C GLN A 321 -6.86 -26.53 6.93
N GLU A 322 -6.78 -27.16 8.09
CA GLU A 322 -7.73 -26.84 9.16
C GLU A 322 -7.53 -25.36 9.45
N ASP A 323 -8.58 -24.56 9.32
CA ASP A 323 -8.55 -23.14 9.67
C ASP A 323 -7.89 -23.00 11.03
N LYS A 324 -6.65 -22.49 11.05
CA LYS A 324 -6.01 -22.03 12.26
C LYS A 324 -6.72 -20.75 12.65
N SER A 325 -7.87 -20.89 13.31
CA SER A 325 -8.42 -19.80 14.12
C SER A 325 -7.30 -19.34 15.05
N LYS A 326 -6.92 -18.07 14.95
CA LYS A 326 -6.00 -17.42 15.88
C LYS A 326 -6.51 -17.66 17.31
N PRO A 327 -5.66 -18.06 18.26
CA PRO A 327 -6.06 -18.06 19.66
C PRO A 327 -6.14 -16.61 20.15
N ASP A 328 -7.11 -16.34 21.02
CA ASP A 328 -7.42 -15.08 21.70
C ASP A 328 -8.02 -13.94 20.88
N VAL A 329 -9.35 -14.01 20.73
CA VAL A 329 -10.22 -12.84 20.86
C VAL A 329 -11.33 -13.22 21.86
N ASN A 330 -11.51 -12.35 22.86
CA ASN A 330 -12.35 -12.50 24.04
C ASN A 330 -13.73 -13.15 23.80
N LEU A 331 -14.05 -14.08 24.69
CA LEU A 331 -15.24 -14.95 24.71
C LEU A 331 -16.56 -14.25 25.09
N GLU A 332 -16.66 -12.92 25.02
CA GLU A 332 -17.88 -12.19 25.39
C GLU A 332 -18.46 -11.25 24.32
N ASP A 333 -17.81 -11.05 23.16
CA ASP A 333 -18.31 -10.13 22.12
C ASP A 333 -18.87 -10.79 20.83
N ILE A 334 -18.97 -12.12 20.77
CA ILE A 334 -19.64 -12.84 19.65
C ILE A 334 -20.99 -13.39 20.11
N GLN A 335 -21.87 -12.51 20.58
CA GLN A 335 -23.30 -12.84 20.76
C GLN A 335 -24.25 -12.06 19.85
N ASN A 336 -23.75 -11.28 18.89
CA ASN A 336 -24.62 -10.60 17.93
C ASN A 336 -23.99 -10.47 16.54
N LYS A 337 -24.18 -11.48 15.67
CA LYS A 337 -24.53 -11.40 14.23
C LYS A 337 -24.05 -12.62 13.45
N GLU A 338 -25.00 -13.50 13.13
CA GLU A 338 -25.30 -14.11 11.83
C GLU A 338 -26.13 -15.39 12.08
N GLU A 339 -27.45 -15.20 12.24
CA GLU A 339 -28.38 -16.33 12.27
C GLU A 339 -28.48 -16.94 10.87
N VAL A 340 -28.06 -18.22 10.78
CA VAL A 340 -28.25 -19.10 9.63
C VAL A 340 -29.74 -19.22 9.30
N ASP A 341 -30.19 -18.60 8.20
CA ASP A 341 -31.60 -18.58 7.78
C ASP A 341 -31.99 -19.71 6.80
N ASP A 342 -31.31 -20.87 6.87
CA ASP A 342 -31.67 -22.06 6.07
C ASP A 342 -32.68 -22.95 6.82
N PRO A 343 -33.92 -23.11 6.32
CA PRO A 343 -34.94 -23.96 6.94
C PRO A 343 -34.50 -25.42 7.11
N LEU A 344 -33.62 -25.94 6.24
CA LEU A 344 -33.14 -27.32 6.32
C LEU A 344 -32.26 -27.54 7.56
N MET A 345 -31.29 -26.63 7.78
CA MET A 345 -30.38 -26.67 8.92
C MET A 345 -31.11 -26.44 10.24
N ILE A 346 -32.11 -25.55 10.25
CA ILE A 346 -32.89 -25.28 11.45
C ILE A 346 -33.75 -26.50 11.84
N LEU A 347 -34.41 -27.15 10.87
CA LEU A 347 -35.20 -28.37 11.12
C LEU A 347 -34.31 -29.54 11.55
N LYS A 348 -33.14 -29.73 10.93
CA LYS A 348 -32.15 -30.74 11.32
C LYS A 348 -31.66 -30.51 12.76
N ALA A 349 -31.35 -29.27 13.12
CA ALA A 349 -30.94 -28.91 14.47
C ALA A 349 -32.04 -29.12 15.53
N ILE A 350 -33.31 -28.90 15.19
CA ILE A 350 -34.44 -29.19 16.12
C ILE A 350 -34.60 -30.69 16.34
N LEU A 351 -34.48 -31.49 15.28
CA LEU A 351 -34.60 -32.96 15.39
C LEU A 351 -33.42 -33.61 16.11
N LEU A 352 -32.21 -33.04 15.97
CA LEU A 352 -31.02 -33.48 16.72
C LEU A 352 -31.08 -33.16 18.22
N GLN A 353 -31.91 -32.21 18.64
CA GLN A 353 -32.13 -31.86 20.04
C GLN A 353 -33.11 -32.82 20.75
N GLU A 354 -33.77 -33.73 20.02
CA GLU A 354 -34.70 -34.69 20.62
C GLU A 354 -34.04 -36.05 20.86
N GLU A 355 -34.11 -36.54 22.09
CA GLU A 355 -33.49 -37.81 22.51
C GLU A 355 -33.96 -39.01 21.68
N SER A 356 -35.21 -39.02 21.21
CA SER A 356 -35.79 -40.09 20.39
C SER A 356 -35.56 -39.93 18.89
N ASN A 357 -35.02 -38.80 18.41
CA ASN A 357 -34.99 -38.39 16.99
C ASN A 357 -36.35 -38.49 16.27
N LEU A 358 -37.47 -38.54 16.99
CA LEU A 358 -38.80 -38.86 16.45
C LEU A 358 -39.82 -37.87 17.02
N ILE A 359 -40.32 -36.96 16.17
CA ILE A 359 -41.22 -35.87 16.58
C ILE A 359 -42.47 -35.86 15.68
N PRO A 360 -43.68 -35.69 16.22
CA PRO A 360 -44.87 -35.39 15.42
C PRO A 360 -44.68 -34.11 14.59
N VAL A 361 -45.07 -34.11 13.32
CA VAL A 361 -44.85 -32.96 12.41
C VAL A 361 -45.45 -31.66 12.97
N ASP A 362 -46.57 -31.75 13.68
CA ASP A 362 -47.22 -30.59 14.30
C ASP A 362 -46.41 -30.04 15.50
N GLN A 363 -45.75 -30.91 16.27
CA GLN A 363 -44.81 -30.48 17.32
C GLN A 363 -43.52 -29.91 16.72
N LEU A 364 -43.04 -30.43 15.59
CA LEU A 364 -41.90 -29.85 14.87
C LEU A 364 -42.21 -28.42 14.40
N GLY A 365 -43.42 -28.19 13.90
CA GLY A 365 -43.90 -26.85 13.56
C GLY A 365 -43.97 -25.89 14.77
N GLN A 366 -44.36 -26.38 15.95
CA GLN A 366 -44.38 -25.60 17.19
C GLN A 366 -42.97 -25.30 17.73
N LYS A 367 -42.05 -26.27 17.67
CA LYS A 367 -40.65 -26.06 18.08
C LYS A 367 -39.92 -25.09 17.15
N LEU A 368 -40.22 -25.16 15.85
CA LEU A 368 -39.75 -24.17 14.88
C LEU A 368 -40.25 -22.76 15.23
N LEU A 369 -41.55 -22.62 15.55
CA LEU A 369 -42.13 -21.36 15.99
C LEU A 369 -41.46 -20.84 17.27
N LYS A 370 -41.12 -21.72 18.22
CA LYS A 370 -40.40 -21.34 19.44
C LYS A 370 -38.95 -20.90 19.17
N LYS A 371 -38.30 -21.47 18.16
CA LYS A 371 -36.88 -21.20 17.83
C LYS A 371 -36.69 -19.97 16.95
N ILE A 372 -37.60 -19.70 16.01
CA ILE A 372 -37.49 -18.60 15.04
C ILE A 372 -38.51 -17.46 15.34
N GLY A 373 -39.45 -17.69 16.26
CA GLY A 373 -40.50 -16.71 16.61
C GLY A 373 -41.63 -16.57 15.58
N ILE A 374 -41.55 -17.23 14.41
CA ILE A 374 -42.55 -17.16 13.33
C ILE A 374 -42.91 -18.58 12.86
N SER A 375 -44.18 -18.81 12.51
CA SER A 375 -44.64 -20.14 12.05
C SER A 375 -44.17 -20.43 10.62
N TRP A 376 -43.92 -21.72 10.32
CA TRP A 376 -43.55 -22.18 8.97
C TRP A 376 -44.48 -21.61 7.89
N ASN A 377 -45.79 -21.65 8.15
CA ASN A 377 -46.80 -21.21 7.20
C ASN A 377 -46.70 -19.71 6.87
N LYS A 378 -46.19 -18.88 7.79
CA LYS A 378 -46.03 -17.44 7.60
C LYS A 378 -44.67 -17.08 6.97
N LYS A 379 -43.61 -17.83 7.28
CA LYS A 379 -42.23 -17.54 6.81
C LYS A 379 -41.87 -18.26 5.50
N TYR A 380 -42.10 -19.56 5.40
CA TYR A 380 -41.50 -20.41 4.33
C TYR A 380 -42.50 -20.95 3.31
N ARG A 381 -43.81 -20.85 3.55
CA ARG A 381 -44.85 -21.46 2.69
C ARG A 381 -44.83 -21.00 1.24
N LYS A 382 -44.48 -19.73 0.96
CA LYS A 382 -44.45 -19.19 -0.42
C LYS A 382 -43.30 -19.78 -1.24
N GLN A 383 -42.15 -20.06 -0.62
CA GLN A 383 -40.95 -20.55 -1.31
C GLN A 383 -40.88 -22.09 -1.33
N TYR A 384 -41.27 -22.75 -0.23
CA TYR A 384 -41.03 -24.17 -0.02
C TYR A 384 -42.31 -25.01 0.15
N GLY A 385 -43.49 -24.38 0.13
CA GLY A 385 -44.77 -25.05 0.32
C GLY A 385 -45.06 -25.45 1.78
N PRO A 386 -46.10 -26.28 2.03
CA PRO A 386 -46.43 -26.76 3.37
C PRO A 386 -45.30 -27.61 3.97
N LEU A 387 -45.10 -27.54 5.29
CA LEU A 387 -44.01 -28.25 6.00
C LEU A 387 -43.94 -29.74 5.65
N ARG A 388 -45.09 -30.44 5.56
CA ARG A 388 -45.13 -31.86 5.19
C ARG A 388 -44.56 -32.12 3.79
N LYS A 389 -44.88 -31.27 2.81
CA LYS A 389 -44.39 -31.38 1.43
C LYS A 389 -42.88 -31.10 1.37
N PHE A 390 -42.38 -30.16 2.17
CA PHE A 390 -40.95 -29.90 2.29
C PHE A 390 -40.20 -31.11 2.86
N LEU A 391 -40.72 -31.73 3.93
CA LEU A 391 -40.11 -32.93 4.51
C LEU A 391 -40.11 -34.12 3.53
N GLN A 392 -41.15 -34.26 2.69
CA GLN A 392 -41.20 -35.28 1.63
C GLN A 392 -40.17 -35.06 0.51
N VAL A 393 -39.95 -33.81 0.10
CA VAL A 393 -38.93 -33.45 -0.92
C VAL A 393 -37.52 -33.70 -0.41
N HIS A 394 -37.30 -33.65 0.90
CA HIS A 394 -36.03 -33.91 1.56
C HIS A 394 -35.98 -35.30 2.24
N SER A 395 -36.50 -36.33 1.58
CA SER A 395 -36.58 -37.71 2.08
C SER A 395 -35.21 -38.38 2.31
N GLN A 396 -34.15 -37.85 1.72
CA GLN A 396 -32.76 -38.23 1.96
C GLN A 396 -32.23 -37.82 3.34
N ILE A 397 -32.92 -36.92 4.05
CA ILE A 397 -32.55 -36.45 5.40
C ILE A 397 -33.65 -36.77 6.42
N PHE A 398 -34.92 -36.65 6.02
CA PHE A 398 -36.07 -36.86 6.89
C PHE A 398 -36.89 -38.07 6.47
N LEU A 399 -37.09 -39.01 7.38
CA LEU A 399 -38.02 -40.12 7.17
C LEU A 399 -39.36 -39.82 7.85
N LEU A 400 -40.42 -39.74 7.06
CA LEU A 400 -41.79 -39.64 7.55
C LEU A 400 -42.35 -41.03 7.86
N SER A 401 -43.18 -41.15 8.91
CA SER A 401 -43.94 -42.38 9.19
C SER A 401 -44.98 -42.65 8.11
N SER A 402 -45.45 -43.91 8.02
CA SER A 402 -46.40 -44.37 6.99
C SER A 402 -47.75 -43.63 7.00
N ASP A 403 -48.09 -42.97 8.11
CA ASP A 403 -49.28 -42.13 8.31
C ASP A 403 -48.98 -40.61 8.21
N GLU A 404 -47.75 -40.24 7.81
CA GLU A 404 -47.23 -38.87 7.69
C GLU A 404 -47.38 -38.00 8.95
N SER A 405 -47.57 -38.63 10.12
CA SER A 405 -47.82 -37.94 11.38
C SER A 405 -46.55 -37.60 12.15
N THR A 406 -45.47 -38.36 11.95
CA THR A 406 -44.18 -38.20 12.63
C THR A 406 -43.01 -38.15 11.64
N VAL A 407 -41.93 -37.48 12.04
CA VAL A 407 -40.70 -37.35 11.24
C VAL A 407 -39.48 -37.66 12.10
N ARG A 408 -38.51 -38.38 11.50
CA ARG A 408 -37.21 -38.69 12.10
C ARG A 408 -36.04 -38.39 11.18
N LEU A 409 -34.85 -38.18 11.74
CA LEU A 409 -33.62 -38.12 10.95
C LEU A 409 -33.18 -39.52 10.49
N LEU A 410 -32.73 -39.68 9.24
CA LEU A 410 -31.96 -40.87 8.87
C LEU A 410 -30.61 -40.84 9.59
N LYS A 411 -30.30 -41.89 10.37
CA LYS A 411 -28.94 -42.15 10.88
C LYS A 411 -28.24 -43.10 9.92
N ASP A 412 -27.03 -42.78 9.49
CA ASP A 412 -26.16 -43.67 8.71
C ASP A 412 -25.91 -44.97 9.49
N SER A 413 -26.52 -46.07 9.07
CA SER A 413 -26.35 -47.38 9.70
C SER A 413 -25.35 -48.22 8.91
N SER A 414 -24.10 -48.24 9.39
CA SER A 414 -23.12 -49.28 9.04
C SER A 414 -23.41 -50.56 9.84
N LEU A 415 -23.43 -51.70 9.16
CA LEU A 415 -23.65 -53.05 9.68
C LEU A 415 -22.72 -53.39 10.86
N GLN A 416 -23.29 -53.82 11.98
CA GLN A 416 -22.60 -54.53 13.06
C GLN A 416 -22.81 -56.04 12.91
N ALA A 417 -21.75 -56.81 13.11
CA ALA A 417 -21.83 -58.15 13.69
C ALA A 417 -20.89 -58.18 14.91
N GLU A 418 -21.50 -58.53 16.03
CA GLU A 418 -21.03 -58.82 17.41
C GLU A 418 -19.77 -59.72 17.48
N SER A 419 -19.00 -59.86 18.57
CA SER A 419 -18.96 -59.33 19.95
C SER A 419 -17.60 -59.73 20.58
N ASP A 420 -17.31 -59.13 21.73
CA ASP A 420 -16.72 -59.77 22.93
C ASP A 420 -15.35 -59.31 23.51
N ILE A 421 -15.44 -58.95 24.80
CA ILE A 421 -14.46 -59.01 25.90
C ILE A 421 -13.56 -57.77 26.17
N GLN A 422 -14.10 -56.94 27.07
CA GLN A 422 -13.55 -56.49 28.37
C GLN A 422 -12.07 -56.05 28.54
N ARG A 423 -11.94 -54.83 29.09
CA ARG A 423 -11.04 -54.36 30.19
C ARG A 423 -9.54 -54.74 30.11
N ASN A 424 -8.65 -53.74 30.09
CA ASN A 424 -8.19 -53.05 31.30
C ASN A 424 -7.12 -51.97 31.01
N ASP A 425 -7.05 -51.07 31.98
CA ASP A 425 -6.19 -49.91 32.19
C ASP A 425 -4.65 -50.03 31.98
N GLN A 426 -4.11 -48.89 31.53
CA GLN A 426 -2.95 -48.14 32.07
C GLN A 426 -1.49 -48.50 31.78
N ARG A 427 -0.82 -47.43 31.31
CA ARG A 427 0.55 -46.94 31.60
C ARG A 427 1.73 -47.65 30.93
N LEU A 428 2.47 -46.89 30.12
CA LEU A 428 3.81 -46.38 30.46
C LEU A 428 4.42 -45.56 29.31
N PHE A 429 4.75 -44.30 29.61
CA PHE A 429 5.74 -43.52 28.86
C PHE A 429 7.13 -44.16 29.03
N LYS A 430 7.92 -44.32 27.96
CA LYS A 430 9.15 -43.54 27.67
C LYS A 430 10.13 -44.27 26.72
N THR A 431 10.67 -43.46 25.80
CA THR A 431 12.03 -43.48 25.22
C THR A 431 12.24 -44.03 23.80
N LEU A 432 12.69 -43.09 22.96
CA LEU A 432 13.32 -43.13 21.64
C LEU A 432 14.15 -44.38 21.33
N THR A 433 14.05 -44.87 20.08
CA THR A 433 15.14 -44.82 19.09
C THR A 433 14.67 -45.28 17.70
N SER A 434 15.29 -44.67 16.69
CA SER A 434 15.21 -44.93 15.25
C SER A 434 15.26 -46.42 14.88
N GLU A 435 14.32 -46.90 14.06
CA GLU A 435 14.61 -47.71 12.87
C GLU A 435 13.37 -47.89 11.97
N SER A 436 13.65 -48.03 10.69
CA SER A 436 12.77 -48.04 9.52
C SER A 436 11.50 -48.88 9.64
N LEU A 437 10.35 -48.29 9.26
CA LEU A 437 9.11 -49.02 9.01
C LEU A 437 8.62 -48.78 7.58
N THR A 438 8.77 -49.85 6.81
CA THR A 438 8.14 -50.19 5.54
C THR A 438 6.70 -49.67 5.42
N LEU A 439 6.41 -49.02 4.29
CA LEU A 439 5.07 -48.70 3.83
C LEU A 439 4.18 -49.95 3.84
N ASN A 440 3.11 -49.91 4.63
CA ASN A 440 1.95 -50.75 4.42
C ASN A 440 0.80 -49.87 3.93
N ASP A 441 0.17 -50.36 2.87
CA ASP A 441 -0.92 -49.76 2.09
C ASP A 441 -1.99 -49.09 2.95
N ARG A 442 -2.05 -47.75 2.86
CA ARG A 442 -3.31 -47.00 3.06
C ARG A 442 -4.02 -46.92 1.70
N PRO A 443 -5.36 -46.98 1.64
CA PRO A 443 -6.08 -46.83 0.39
C PRO A 443 -5.68 -45.49 -0.24
N SER A 444 -5.09 -45.57 -1.44
CA SER A 444 -4.56 -44.47 -2.25
C SER A 444 -5.47 -43.24 -2.22
N CYS A 445 -5.11 -42.21 -1.44
CA CYS A 445 -5.84 -40.95 -1.39
C CYS A 445 -5.67 -40.20 -2.73
N PRO A 446 -6.73 -39.57 -3.27
CA PRO A 446 -6.66 -38.95 -4.58
C PRO A 446 -6.17 -37.49 -4.47
N HIS A 447 -5.04 -37.20 -5.12
CA HIS A 447 -4.28 -35.94 -5.05
C HIS A 447 -4.82 -34.90 -6.06
N TRP A 448 -6.08 -34.50 -5.92
CA TRP A 448 -6.69 -33.53 -6.85
C TRP A 448 -6.51 -32.09 -6.38
N PHE A 449 -6.27 -31.20 -7.34
CA PHE A 449 -6.19 -29.77 -7.15
C PHE A 449 -7.11 -29.04 -8.13
N ASP A 450 -7.78 -27.99 -7.66
CA ASP A 450 -8.35 -26.94 -8.50
C ASP A 450 -7.26 -25.90 -8.77
N ILE A 451 -6.94 -25.70 -10.04
CA ILE A 451 -6.01 -24.69 -10.51
C ILE A 451 -6.81 -23.65 -11.28
N ASN A 452 -6.97 -22.50 -10.66
CA ASN A 452 -7.72 -21.38 -11.16
C ASN A 452 -6.79 -20.17 -11.27
N ASP A 453 -6.17 -20.05 -12.45
CA ASP A 453 -5.12 -19.06 -12.74
C ASP A 453 -4.03 -19.04 -11.66
N SER A 454 -3.93 -17.96 -10.89
CA SER A 454 -2.90 -17.75 -9.88
C SER A 454 -3.14 -18.54 -8.59
N THR A 455 -4.30 -19.16 -8.45
CA THR A 455 -4.73 -19.88 -7.25
C THR A 455 -4.71 -21.38 -7.47
N VAL A 456 -4.18 -22.11 -6.49
CA VAL A 456 -4.11 -23.58 -6.50
C VAL A 456 -4.61 -24.10 -5.16
N GLN A 457 -5.67 -24.90 -5.17
CA GLN A 457 -6.32 -25.40 -3.96
C GLN A 457 -6.56 -26.91 -4.03
N PRO A 458 -6.37 -27.67 -2.94
CA PRO A 458 -6.72 -29.09 -2.92
C PRO A 458 -8.24 -29.27 -2.98
N ILE A 459 -8.70 -30.26 -3.73
CA ILE A 459 -10.12 -30.64 -3.82
C ILE A 459 -10.32 -32.12 -3.54
N LYS A 460 -11.57 -32.52 -3.30
CA LYS A 460 -11.98 -33.91 -3.12
C LYS A 460 -12.61 -34.43 -4.41
N GLU A 461 -12.56 -35.74 -4.64
CA GLU A 461 -13.16 -36.34 -5.85
C GLU A 461 -14.66 -36.05 -6.00
N ARG A 462 -15.40 -35.94 -4.89
CA ARG A 462 -16.82 -35.55 -4.91
C ARG A 462 -17.07 -34.14 -5.48
N ASP A 463 -16.06 -33.27 -5.48
CA ASP A 463 -16.18 -31.91 -6.03
C ASP A 463 -16.17 -31.94 -7.57
N ILE A 464 -15.66 -33.02 -8.18
CA ILE A 464 -15.72 -33.27 -9.63
C ILE A 464 -17.17 -33.53 -10.08
N GLU A 465 -17.98 -34.19 -9.25
CA GLU A 465 -19.40 -34.48 -9.57
C GLU A 465 -20.23 -33.19 -9.72
N GLN A 466 -19.81 -32.10 -9.07
CA GLN A 466 -20.46 -30.79 -9.22
C GLN A 466 -20.33 -30.25 -10.65
N GLN A 467 -19.37 -30.74 -11.42
CA GLN A 467 -19.07 -30.30 -12.78
C GLN A 467 -19.89 -31.01 -13.86
N PHE A 468 -20.78 -31.92 -13.48
CA PHE A 468 -21.65 -32.64 -14.42
C PHE A 468 -22.70 -31.73 -15.07
N GLN A 469 -23.14 -30.67 -14.39
CA GLN A 469 -24.26 -29.84 -14.82
C GLN A 469 -24.12 -28.38 -14.39
N GLY A 470 -24.90 -27.49 -15.03
CA GLY A 470 -25.01 -26.08 -14.64
C GLY A 470 -24.12 -25.14 -15.45
N LYS A 471 -24.10 -23.88 -15.01
CA LYS A 471 -23.34 -22.78 -15.66
C LYS A 471 -21.84 -22.96 -15.53
N GLU A 472 -21.41 -23.64 -14.48
CA GLU A 472 -20.05 -24.11 -14.24
C GLU A 472 -20.08 -25.62 -14.45
N SER A 473 -19.42 -26.09 -15.51
CA SER A 473 -19.48 -27.48 -15.92
C SER A 473 -18.26 -27.88 -16.73
N ALA A 474 -17.93 -29.16 -16.69
CA ALA A 474 -16.81 -29.74 -17.42
C ALA A 474 -16.96 -29.51 -18.92
N TYR A 475 -15.87 -29.15 -19.58
CA TYR A 475 -15.83 -28.81 -21.00
C TYR A 475 -14.87 -29.72 -21.79
N MET A 476 -13.71 -30.05 -21.22
CA MET A 476 -12.81 -31.07 -21.77
C MET A 476 -12.35 -32.02 -20.66
N LEU A 477 -12.24 -33.30 -21.01
CA LEU A 477 -11.78 -34.36 -20.11
C LEU A 477 -10.48 -34.96 -20.66
N PHE A 478 -9.51 -35.18 -19.78
CA PHE A 478 -8.24 -35.80 -20.12
C PHE A 478 -8.05 -37.09 -19.32
N TYR A 479 -7.88 -38.16 -20.07
CA TYR A 479 -7.73 -39.52 -19.58
C TYR A 479 -6.32 -40.02 -19.91
N ARG A 480 -5.69 -40.74 -19.00
CA ARG A 480 -4.40 -41.41 -19.21
C ARG A 480 -4.58 -42.92 -19.12
N LYS A 481 -3.85 -43.71 -19.91
CA LYS A 481 -3.84 -45.17 -19.75
C LYS A 481 -3.45 -45.54 -18.31
N SER A 482 -4.26 -46.40 -17.67
CA SER A 482 -4.05 -46.83 -16.27
C SER A 482 -2.73 -47.58 -16.05
N GLN A 483 -2.20 -48.20 -17.11
CA GLN A 483 -0.94 -48.95 -17.05
C GLN A 483 0.32 -48.07 -17.07
N LEU A 484 0.20 -46.76 -17.36
CA LEU A 484 1.36 -45.85 -17.39
C LEU A 484 1.89 -45.62 -15.96
N GLN A 485 3.00 -46.28 -15.63
CA GLN A 485 3.66 -46.18 -14.33
C GLN A 485 4.65 -45.01 -14.28
N ARG A 486 4.63 -44.29 -13.15
CA ARG A 486 5.61 -43.25 -12.85
C ARG A 486 6.82 -43.84 -12.11
N PRO A 487 8.05 -43.49 -12.52
CA PRO A 487 9.25 -44.00 -11.88
C PRO A 487 9.36 -43.49 -10.43
N PRO A 488 9.89 -44.28 -9.47
CA PRO A 488 10.01 -43.87 -8.08
C PRO A 488 10.78 -42.56 -7.88
N GLU A 489 11.78 -42.29 -8.73
CA GLU A 489 12.63 -41.10 -8.67
C GLU A 489 11.90 -39.81 -9.05
N ALA A 490 10.75 -39.91 -9.72
CA ALA A 490 9.91 -38.76 -10.08
C ALA A 490 8.96 -38.34 -8.96
N ARG A 491 8.66 -39.24 -8.01
CA ARG A 491 7.70 -38.98 -6.93
C ARG A 491 8.22 -37.89 -6.00
N ALA A 492 7.41 -36.87 -5.77
CA ALA A 492 7.72 -35.68 -4.98
C ALA A 492 9.05 -34.99 -5.39
N ASN A 493 9.45 -35.13 -6.65
CA ASN A 493 10.71 -34.60 -7.16
C ASN A 493 10.46 -33.66 -8.36
N PRO A 494 10.28 -32.34 -8.11
CA PRO A 494 10.05 -31.38 -9.19
C PRO A 494 11.29 -31.17 -10.10
N ARG A 495 12.47 -31.67 -9.70
CA ARG A 495 13.71 -31.57 -10.49
C ARG A 495 13.91 -32.75 -11.45
N TYR A 496 13.02 -33.77 -11.39
CA TYR A 496 13.15 -34.97 -12.21
C TYR A 496 13.15 -34.65 -13.71
N LYS A 497 14.23 -35.05 -14.40
CA LYS A 497 14.49 -34.80 -15.84
C LYS A 497 14.47 -33.34 -16.29
N VAL A 498 14.52 -32.37 -15.38
CA VAL A 498 14.69 -30.97 -15.76
C VAL A 498 16.13 -30.75 -16.27
N PRO A 499 16.34 -30.09 -17.44
CA PRO A 499 17.66 -29.80 -17.97
C PRO A 499 18.53 -28.99 -17.01
N ARG A 500 19.84 -29.30 -16.94
CA ARG A 500 20.77 -28.63 -16.01
C ARG A 500 20.85 -27.12 -16.16
N HIS A 501 20.72 -26.60 -17.38
CA HIS A 501 20.74 -25.16 -17.62
C HIS A 501 19.51 -24.47 -17.01
N LEU A 502 18.31 -25.05 -17.19
CA LEU A 502 17.08 -24.56 -16.54
C LEU A 502 17.13 -24.71 -15.02
N LEU A 503 17.69 -25.80 -14.50
CA LEU A 503 17.90 -25.93 -13.05
C LEU A 503 18.75 -24.78 -12.49
N SER A 504 19.85 -24.47 -13.18
CA SER A 504 20.77 -23.39 -12.76
C SER A 504 20.11 -22.02 -12.88
N GLU A 505 19.35 -21.78 -13.96
CA GLU A 505 18.56 -20.56 -14.15
C GLU A 505 17.52 -20.37 -13.05
N MET A 506 16.75 -21.42 -12.72
CA MET A 506 15.72 -21.36 -11.68
C MET A 506 16.31 -21.21 -10.28
N ASP A 507 17.43 -21.88 -9.99
CA ASP A 507 18.12 -21.72 -8.71
C ASP A 507 18.65 -20.28 -8.54
N ALA A 508 19.24 -19.69 -9.59
CA ALA A 508 19.67 -18.29 -9.58
C ALA A 508 18.49 -17.32 -9.42
N ALA A 509 17.40 -17.54 -10.16
CA ALA A 509 16.20 -16.71 -10.08
C ALA A 509 15.55 -16.79 -8.68
N ASN A 510 15.55 -17.96 -8.04
CA ASN A 510 15.06 -18.12 -6.67
C ASN A 510 15.92 -17.37 -5.64
N ILE A 511 17.25 -17.39 -5.78
CA ILE A 511 18.15 -16.62 -4.93
C ILE A 511 17.87 -15.12 -5.08
N GLU A 512 17.76 -14.63 -6.31
CA GLU A 512 17.43 -13.23 -6.59
C GLU A 512 16.07 -12.84 -6.01
N LEU A 513 15.07 -13.71 -6.15
CA LEU A 513 13.74 -13.51 -5.61
C LEU A 513 13.72 -13.46 -4.08
N GLN A 514 14.51 -14.31 -3.42
CA GLN A 514 14.68 -14.28 -1.96
C GLN A 514 15.35 -12.99 -1.49
N ILE A 515 16.38 -12.52 -2.21
CA ILE A 515 17.04 -11.23 -1.92
C ILE A 515 16.02 -10.09 -2.05
N LYS A 516 15.30 -10.01 -3.18
CA LYS A 516 14.28 -8.98 -3.42
C LYS A 516 13.17 -8.99 -2.37
N ARG A 517 12.72 -10.17 -1.94
CA ARG A 517 11.73 -10.30 -0.86
C ARG A 517 12.27 -9.84 0.48
N ALA A 518 13.52 -10.19 0.81
CA ALA A 518 14.16 -9.74 2.05
C ALA A 518 14.36 -8.23 2.07
N GLU A 519 14.78 -7.62 0.95
CA GLU A 519 14.90 -6.17 0.80
C GLU A 519 13.54 -5.47 0.92
N CYS A 520 12.50 -6.00 0.28
CA CYS A 520 11.14 -5.46 0.36
C CYS A 520 10.56 -5.61 1.78
N ASP A 521 10.76 -6.77 2.42
CA ASP A 521 10.33 -7.01 3.81
C ASP A 521 11.05 -6.09 4.79
N SER A 522 12.36 -5.90 4.61
CA SER A 522 13.12 -4.93 5.38
C SER A 522 12.59 -3.52 5.17
N THR A 523 12.43 -3.07 3.93
CA THR A 523 11.94 -1.72 3.62
C THR A 523 10.53 -1.47 4.16
N ASN A 524 9.63 -2.45 4.06
CA ASN A 524 8.24 -2.32 4.52
C ASN A 524 8.09 -2.38 6.04
N ASN A 525 9.05 -2.98 6.74
CA ASN A 525 9.05 -3.11 8.20
C ASN A 525 10.03 -2.17 8.90
N THR A 526 10.81 -1.38 8.16
CA THR A 526 11.70 -0.39 8.73
C THR A 526 10.95 0.92 8.97
N ILE A 527 11.18 1.53 10.12
CA ILE A 527 10.73 2.88 10.48
C ILE A 527 11.94 3.73 10.87
N GLU A 528 11.85 5.03 10.61
CA GLU A 528 12.79 6.05 11.06
C GLU A 528 12.25 6.66 12.36
N LEU A 529 13.10 6.83 13.37
CA LEU A 529 12.73 7.42 14.66
C LEU A 529 13.67 8.59 14.95
N HIS A 530 13.13 9.70 15.45
CA HIS A 530 13.95 10.83 15.88
C HIS A 530 14.17 10.76 17.39
N LEU A 531 15.42 10.59 17.81
CA LEU A 531 15.77 10.46 19.21
C LEU A 531 16.19 11.82 19.79
N HIS A 532 15.51 12.23 20.87
CA HIS A 532 15.79 13.42 21.64
C HIS A 532 16.41 13.04 22.99
N LEU A 533 17.66 13.41 23.22
CA LEU A 533 18.39 13.00 24.42
C LEU A 533 18.20 14.01 25.55
N GLY A 534 17.63 13.58 26.67
CA GLY A 534 17.36 14.41 27.85
C GLY A 534 18.50 15.33 28.29
N PRO A 535 19.78 14.90 28.33
CA PRO A 535 20.90 15.77 28.69
C PRO A 535 21.11 17.00 27.78
N HIS A 536 20.58 16.97 26.55
CA HIS A 536 20.67 18.08 25.58
C HIS A 536 19.46 19.01 25.64
N TYR A 537 18.55 18.82 26.59
CA TYR A 537 17.37 19.64 26.79
C TYR A 537 17.39 20.30 28.16
N HIS A 538 16.78 21.48 28.25
CA HIS A 538 16.49 22.17 29.50
C HIS A 538 15.00 22.49 29.58
N PHE A 539 14.45 22.42 30.78
CA PHE A 539 13.04 22.76 31.01
C PHE A 539 12.93 24.24 31.37
N PHE A 540 12.29 25.03 30.50
CA PHE A 540 12.10 26.46 30.69
C PHE A 540 10.69 26.87 30.27
N ASN A 541 10.08 27.78 31.03
CA ASN A 541 8.74 28.31 30.74
C ASN A 541 7.70 27.23 30.39
N GLY A 542 7.66 26.15 31.17
CA GLY A 542 6.65 25.09 31.02
C GLY A 542 6.87 24.07 29.90
N ALA A 543 7.97 24.13 29.14
CA ALA A 543 8.28 23.18 28.07
C ALA A 543 9.78 22.83 27.98
N LEU A 544 10.11 21.78 27.21
CA LEU A 544 11.50 21.39 26.96
C LEU A 544 12.05 22.15 25.75
N HIS A 545 13.25 22.70 25.91
CA HIS A 545 13.98 23.41 24.87
C HIS A 545 15.38 22.80 24.70
N PRO A 546 15.87 22.65 23.46
CA PRO A 546 17.22 22.16 23.24
C PRO A 546 18.24 23.18 23.74
N VAL A 547 19.36 22.70 24.28
CA VAL A 547 20.46 23.53 24.82
C VAL A 547 21.34 24.07 23.69
N VAL A 548 21.34 23.40 22.53
CA VAL A 548 22.05 23.78 21.30
C VAL A 548 21.03 23.83 20.15
N SER A 549 21.42 24.20 18.92
CA SER A 549 20.49 24.19 17.77
C SER A 549 19.76 22.84 17.64
N GLN A 550 18.49 22.86 17.24
CA GLN A 550 17.64 21.66 17.16
C GLN A 550 18.29 20.49 16.41
N THR A 551 19.02 20.78 15.31
CA THR A 551 19.74 19.82 14.47
C THR A 551 20.90 19.10 15.17
N GLU A 552 21.44 19.65 16.28
CA GLU A 552 22.51 19.02 17.06
C GLU A 552 21.97 18.17 18.22
N SER A 553 20.68 18.33 18.55
CA SER A 553 20.01 17.68 19.69
C SER A 553 19.14 16.47 19.32
N MET A 554 18.99 16.19 18.02
CA MET A 554 18.15 15.13 17.43
C MET A 554 19.02 14.09 16.71
N TRP A 555 18.74 12.81 16.90
CA TRP A 555 19.47 11.69 16.28
C TRP A 555 18.51 10.77 15.53
N ASP A 556 18.77 10.50 14.25
CA ASP A 556 17.92 9.61 13.46
C ASP A 556 18.34 8.15 13.68
N LEU A 557 17.37 7.30 14.02
CA LEU A 557 17.56 5.86 14.19
C LEU A 557 16.60 5.09 13.29
N THR A 558 17.18 4.27 12.42
CA THR A 558 16.45 3.31 11.60
C THR A 558 16.23 2.01 12.38
N PHE A 559 14.99 1.56 12.51
CA PHE A 559 14.63 0.39 13.34
C PHE A 559 13.57 -0.51 12.70
N ASP A 560 13.60 -1.82 12.94
CA ASP A 560 12.58 -2.77 12.46
C ASP A 560 11.39 -2.75 13.42
N LYS A 561 10.21 -2.36 12.94
CA LYS A 561 8.98 -2.21 13.73
C LYS A 561 8.45 -3.51 14.34
N ARG A 562 8.96 -4.67 13.91
CA ARG A 562 8.59 -6.00 14.46
C ARG A 562 9.41 -6.39 15.69
N LYS A 563 10.55 -5.73 15.90
CA LYS A 563 11.36 -5.92 17.10
C LYS A 563 10.69 -5.29 18.31
N THR A 564 11.12 -5.70 19.50
CA THR A 564 10.47 -5.24 20.73
C THR A 564 10.98 -3.88 21.19
N LEU A 565 10.23 -3.23 22.07
CA LEU A 565 10.67 -2.01 22.74
C LEU A 565 11.98 -2.23 23.52
N GLY A 566 12.20 -3.43 24.07
CA GLY A 566 13.45 -3.82 24.71
C GLY A 566 14.64 -3.82 23.76
N ASP A 567 14.46 -4.35 22.54
CA ASP A 567 15.49 -4.34 21.49
C ASP A 567 15.83 -2.90 21.06
N LEU A 568 14.82 -2.01 20.98
CA LEU A 568 15.03 -0.60 20.67
C LEU A 568 15.87 0.06 21.76
N ARG A 569 15.52 -0.16 23.04
CA ARG A 569 16.25 0.38 24.19
C ARG A 569 17.70 -0.11 24.20
N GLN A 570 17.93 -1.39 23.91
CA GLN A 570 19.27 -1.95 23.80
C GLN A 570 20.07 -1.32 22.65
N SER A 571 19.43 -1.08 21.51
CA SER A 571 20.08 -0.46 20.35
C SER A 571 20.46 1.00 20.62
N ILE A 572 19.58 1.76 21.28
CA ILE A 572 19.87 3.13 21.74
C ILE A 572 21.01 3.12 22.75
N PHE A 573 21.01 2.20 23.72
CA PHE A 573 22.09 2.07 24.71
C PHE A 573 23.45 1.78 24.05
N GLN A 574 23.48 0.91 23.03
CA GLN A 574 24.69 0.64 22.26
C GLN A 574 25.16 1.86 21.45
N LEU A 575 24.23 2.63 20.88
CA LEU A 575 24.52 3.84 20.10
C LEU A 575 25.12 4.95 20.96
N LEU A 576 24.63 5.12 22.18
CA LEU A 576 25.04 6.22 23.07
C LEU A 576 26.36 5.95 23.82
N GLU A 577 26.87 4.71 23.79
CA GLU A 577 28.08 4.19 24.46
C GLU A 577 28.17 4.38 25.99
N PHE A 578 27.51 5.39 26.56
CA PHE A 578 27.51 5.74 27.97
C PHE A 578 26.17 6.39 28.37
N TRP A 579 25.31 5.63 29.07
CA TRP A 579 24.11 6.15 29.73
C TRP A 579 24.16 5.79 31.21
N GLU A 580 24.01 6.78 32.09
CA GLU A 580 24.00 6.58 33.54
C GLU A 580 22.56 6.59 34.08
N GLY A 581 22.16 5.50 34.74
CA GLY A 581 20.84 5.36 35.38
C GLY A 581 19.79 4.65 34.52
N ASP A 582 18.53 4.72 34.94
CA ASP A 582 17.41 4.11 34.23
C ASP A 582 17.17 4.87 32.91
N MET A 583 17.08 4.15 31.79
CA MET A 583 16.73 4.73 30.49
C MET A 583 15.25 4.51 30.24
N VAL A 584 14.48 5.59 30.09
CA VAL A 584 13.05 5.58 29.78
C VAL A 584 12.85 6.21 28.40
N LEU A 585 12.04 5.54 27.58
CA LEU A 585 11.65 6.03 26.25
C LEU A 585 10.24 6.57 26.33
N SER A 586 10.03 7.79 25.85
CA SER A 586 8.72 8.43 25.83
C SER A 586 8.47 9.10 24.49
N VAL A 587 7.26 8.98 23.95
CA VAL A 587 6.84 9.73 22.77
C VAL A 587 6.73 11.21 23.13
N ALA A 588 7.35 12.06 22.33
CA ALA A 588 7.32 13.50 22.47
C ALA A 588 6.67 14.17 21.26
N LYS A 589 6.19 15.40 21.45
CA LYS A 589 5.58 16.21 20.38
C LYS A 589 6.01 17.66 20.51
N PHE A 590 6.29 18.29 19.37
CA PHE A 590 6.51 19.73 19.33
C PHE A 590 5.19 20.47 19.47
N VAL A 591 5.12 21.35 20.47
CA VAL A 591 4.04 22.32 20.67
C VAL A 591 4.60 23.75 20.61
N PRO A 592 3.77 24.80 20.43
CA PRO A 592 4.27 26.17 20.32
C PRO A 592 5.14 26.65 21.49
N ALA A 593 4.95 26.06 22.67
CA ALA A 593 5.77 26.34 23.84
C ALA A 593 7.15 25.64 23.84
N GLY A 594 7.32 24.53 23.10
CA GLY A 594 8.54 23.70 23.10
C GLY A 594 8.22 22.21 22.89
N LEU A 595 9.18 21.33 23.14
CA LEU A 595 8.97 19.89 23.10
C LEU A 595 8.21 19.43 24.36
N HIS A 596 7.19 18.59 24.19
CA HIS A 596 6.39 18.04 25.29
C HIS A 596 6.41 16.52 25.30
N VAL A 597 6.60 15.91 26.47
CA VAL A 597 6.61 14.46 26.63
C VAL A 597 5.18 13.96 26.85
N CYS A 598 4.62 13.30 25.84
CA CYS A 598 3.22 12.92 25.79
C CYS A 598 2.93 11.59 26.50
N GLN A 599 3.74 10.55 26.26
CA GLN A 599 3.46 9.21 26.75
C GLN A 599 4.75 8.42 26.96
N THR A 600 4.87 7.75 28.09
CA THR A 600 5.97 6.80 28.34
C THR A 600 5.67 5.45 27.72
N LEU A 601 6.63 4.90 27.00
CA LEU A 601 6.56 3.59 26.37
C LEU A 601 6.90 2.52 27.42
N ASN A 602 5.99 1.56 27.60
CA ASN A 602 6.11 0.46 28.56
C ASN A 602 5.88 -0.89 27.86
N GLY A 603 6.38 -1.97 28.47
CA GLY A 603 6.24 -3.33 27.94
C GLY A 603 7.36 -3.68 26.98
N ASP A 604 8.53 -4.01 27.52
CA ASP A 604 9.74 -4.31 26.72
C ASP A 604 9.58 -5.54 25.80
N ASP A 605 8.57 -6.37 26.05
CA ASP A 605 8.24 -7.55 25.23
C ASP A 605 7.31 -7.23 24.04
N LEU A 606 6.71 -6.03 24.01
CA LEU A 606 5.78 -5.62 22.94
C LEU A 606 6.54 -5.15 21.71
N ALA A 607 6.07 -5.54 20.53
CA ALA A 607 6.64 -5.06 19.27
C ALA A 607 6.26 -3.60 19.00
N LEU A 608 7.13 -2.82 18.34
CA LEU A 608 6.84 -1.41 18.06
C LEU A 608 5.55 -1.23 17.24
N CYS A 609 5.22 -2.18 16.36
CA CYS A 609 3.97 -2.17 15.61
C CYS A 609 2.71 -2.38 16.46
N GLU A 610 2.83 -3.00 17.64
CA GLU A 610 1.74 -3.16 18.61
C GLU A 610 1.59 -1.93 19.50
N ILE A 611 2.67 -1.15 19.67
CA ILE A 611 2.72 0.07 20.49
C ILE A 611 2.26 1.32 19.68
N GLU A 612 1.84 1.15 18.43
CA GLU A 612 1.37 2.22 17.52
C GLU A 612 2.42 3.31 17.22
N ILE A 613 3.72 3.01 17.35
CA ILE A 613 4.79 3.95 16.96
C ILE A 613 4.80 4.10 15.44
N THR A 614 4.79 5.34 14.96
CA THR A 614 4.76 5.64 13.52
C THR A 614 6.13 5.99 12.95
N ASP A 615 6.23 6.01 11.62
CA ASP A 615 7.45 6.41 10.91
C ASP A 615 7.67 7.92 11.08
N GLY A 616 8.86 8.30 11.56
CA GLY A 616 9.24 9.67 11.93
C GLY A 616 8.77 10.11 13.32
N GLU A 617 8.39 9.19 14.21
CA GLU A 617 7.95 9.55 15.56
C GLU A 617 9.12 10.07 16.41
N ASP A 618 8.87 11.15 17.16
CA ASP A 618 9.85 11.75 18.08
C ASP A 618 9.87 11.00 19.42
N ILE A 619 11.02 10.40 19.76
CA ILE A 619 11.24 9.63 20.99
C ILE A 619 12.20 10.39 21.91
N PHE A 620 11.72 10.77 23.09
CA PHE A 620 12.51 11.37 24.15
C PHE A 620 13.13 10.30 25.05
N VAL A 621 14.46 10.31 25.13
CA VAL A 621 15.29 9.38 25.91
C VAL A 621 15.76 10.07 27.18
N TRP A 622 15.35 9.60 28.35
CA TRP A 622 15.58 10.29 29.63
C TRP A 622 15.46 9.35 30.83
N ASN A 623 15.51 9.87 32.06
CA ASN A 623 15.45 9.06 33.29
C ASN A 623 14.03 8.80 33.83
N GLY A 624 13.00 9.29 33.14
CA GLY A 624 11.59 9.13 33.52
C GLY A 624 11.08 10.08 34.60
N VAL A 625 11.93 10.94 35.18
CA VAL A 625 11.57 11.78 36.33
C VAL A 625 11.91 13.26 36.11
N GLU A 626 13.12 13.56 35.64
CA GLU A 626 13.64 14.93 35.60
C GLU A 626 14.55 15.20 34.40
N VAL A 627 14.66 16.47 34.02
CA VAL A 627 15.60 16.97 33.01
C VAL A 627 16.35 18.14 33.63
N GLY A 628 17.69 18.06 33.69
CA GLY A 628 18.52 19.09 34.32
C GLY A 628 18.22 19.32 35.82
N GLY A 629 17.74 18.30 36.54
CA GLY A 629 17.34 18.39 37.95
C GLY A 629 15.96 19.00 38.21
N ILE A 630 15.17 19.23 37.15
CA ILE A 630 13.79 19.75 37.24
C ILE A 630 12.83 18.64 36.84
N GLN A 631 11.85 18.35 37.70
CA GLN A 631 10.76 17.42 37.37
C GLN A 631 9.89 18.00 36.26
N ILE A 632 9.70 17.22 35.19
CA ILE A 632 8.91 17.65 34.04
C ILE A 632 7.50 17.05 34.08
N PRO A 633 6.45 17.84 33.82
CA PRO A 633 5.10 17.32 33.73
C PRO A 633 4.94 16.52 32.42
N THR A 634 4.53 15.26 32.54
CA THR A 634 4.32 14.35 31.39
C THR A 634 2.84 14.01 31.23
N GLY A 635 2.46 13.52 30.05
CA GLY A 635 1.10 13.09 29.76
C GLY A 635 0.33 14.04 28.84
N SER A 636 -0.65 13.50 28.11
CA SER A 636 -1.53 14.28 27.22
C SER A 636 -2.38 15.34 27.93
N ASN A 637 -2.61 15.17 29.24
CA ASN A 637 -3.39 16.11 30.04
C ASN A 637 -2.54 17.30 30.54
N CYS A 638 -1.22 17.17 30.50
CA CYS A 638 -0.29 18.20 30.98
C CYS A 638 0.29 19.04 29.83
N GLU A 639 -0.27 18.95 28.63
CA GLU A 639 0.21 19.67 27.45
C GLU A 639 0.35 21.19 27.74
N PRO A 640 1.51 21.80 27.47
CA PRO A 640 1.72 23.20 27.78
C PRO A 640 0.98 24.10 26.79
N LEU A 641 0.20 25.02 27.33
CA LEU A 641 -0.56 26.02 26.60
C LEU A 641 0.13 27.38 26.68
N LEU A 642 0.51 27.94 25.54
CA LEU A 642 0.99 29.31 25.42
C LEU A 642 -0.21 30.28 25.38
N LEU A 643 -0.41 31.04 26.45
CA LEU A 643 -1.50 32.00 26.61
C LEU A 643 -0.99 33.44 26.61
N ASN A 644 -1.76 34.36 26.02
CA ASN A 644 -1.45 35.78 26.04
C ASN A 644 -2.16 36.44 27.21
N VAL A 645 -1.41 36.78 28.26
CA VAL A 645 -2.00 37.36 29.47
C VAL A 645 -1.90 38.88 29.44
N LEU A 646 -3.06 39.53 29.52
CA LEU A 646 -3.23 40.98 29.48
C LEU A 646 -3.52 41.49 30.90
N HIS A 647 -2.81 42.52 31.33
CA HIS A 647 -3.07 43.17 32.62
C HIS A 647 -2.93 44.70 32.50
N VAL A 648 -3.60 45.42 33.40
CA VAL A 648 -3.60 46.89 33.43
C VAL A 648 -2.46 47.39 34.33
N ALA A 649 -1.53 48.15 33.77
CA ALA A 649 -0.52 48.86 34.56
C ALA A 649 -1.01 50.26 34.95
N THR A 650 -0.93 50.59 36.24
CA THR A 650 -1.15 51.95 36.75
C THR A 650 0.18 52.71 36.75
N SER A 651 0.33 53.78 35.95
CA SER A 651 1.48 54.68 36.04
C SER A 651 1.42 55.51 37.33
N SER A 652 2.57 55.71 37.98
CA SER A 652 2.70 56.41 39.26
C SER A 652 2.65 57.94 39.18
N GLU A 653 2.34 58.52 38.03
CA GLU A 653 2.12 59.96 37.87
C GLU A 653 0.69 60.21 37.38
N GLY A 654 -0.03 61.09 38.10
CA GLY A 654 -1.49 61.23 38.09
C GLY A 654 -2.11 61.86 36.83
N GLU A 655 -1.94 61.23 35.67
CA GLU A 655 -2.79 61.44 34.50
C GLU A 655 -3.45 60.11 34.10
N GLU A 656 -4.77 60.13 33.87
CA GLU A 656 -5.58 58.96 33.52
C GLU A 656 -5.18 58.40 32.15
N CYS A 657 -4.22 57.46 32.12
CA CYS A 657 -4.04 56.59 30.96
C CYS A 657 -3.73 55.15 31.43
N GLN A 658 -4.74 54.29 31.40
CA GLN A 658 -4.59 52.86 31.69
C GLN A 658 -3.96 52.17 30.47
N GLN A 659 -2.71 51.72 30.56
CA GLN A 659 -2.05 50.98 29.48
C GLN A 659 -2.17 49.47 29.71
N LEU A 660 -2.68 48.75 28.70
CA LEU A 660 -2.77 47.29 28.71
C LEU A 660 -1.42 46.68 28.29
N ILE A 661 -0.79 45.91 29.18
CA ILE A 661 0.44 45.16 28.89
C ILE A 661 0.04 43.72 28.53
N GLU A 662 0.49 43.26 27.37
CA GLU A 662 0.33 41.88 26.93
C GLU A 662 1.65 41.13 27.17
N SER A 663 1.56 39.94 27.77
CA SER A 663 2.72 39.13 28.13
C SER A 663 2.43 37.63 27.93
N PRO A 664 3.23 36.90 27.14
CA PRO A 664 3.03 35.48 26.90
C PRO A 664 3.42 34.67 28.14
N HIS A 665 2.58 33.69 28.51
CA HIS A 665 2.81 32.80 29.64
C HIS A 665 2.41 31.38 29.27
N VAL A 666 3.18 30.39 29.74
CA VAL A 666 2.88 28.98 29.49
C VAL A 666 2.28 28.34 30.74
N PHE A 667 1.16 27.65 30.57
CA PHE A 667 0.51 26.90 31.64
C PHE A 667 0.19 25.48 31.19
N PRO A 668 0.40 24.45 32.03
CA PRO A 668 -0.09 23.11 31.73
C PRO A 668 -1.62 23.10 31.61
N SER A 669 -2.16 22.39 30.63
CA SER A 669 -3.60 22.44 30.32
C SER A 669 -4.52 21.95 31.45
N ASN A 670 -4.01 21.10 32.35
CA ASN A 670 -4.70 20.55 33.52
C ASN A 670 -4.60 21.43 34.78
N VAL A 671 -3.93 22.57 34.72
CA VAL A 671 -3.82 23.47 35.87
C VAL A 671 -5.07 24.32 36.00
N GLU A 672 -5.47 24.62 37.24
CA GLU A 672 -6.60 25.50 37.55
C GLU A 672 -6.36 26.92 37.04
N ILE A 673 -7.38 27.54 36.46
CA ILE A 673 -7.30 28.88 35.88
C ILE A 673 -6.92 29.94 36.93
N GLY A 674 -7.28 29.72 38.20
CA GLY A 674 -6.87 30.58 39.32
C GLY A 674 -5.35 30.68 39.50
N THR A 675 -4.57 29.74 38.98
CA THR A 675 -3.10 29.74 39.06
C THR A 675 -2.47 30.93 38.34
N VAL A 676 -3.17 31.52 37.36
CA VAL A 676 -2.74 32.74 36.66
C VAL A 676 -2.47 33.88 37.65
N PHE A 677 -3.28 34.02 38.71
CA PHE A 677 -3.08 35.02 39.75
C PHE A 677 -1.77 34.80 40.51
N THR A 678 -1.46 33.54 40.80
CA THR A 678 -0.24 33.16 41.53
C THR A 678 0.99 33.39 40.65
N ALA A 679 0.94 33.01 39.37
CA ALA A 679 2.02 33.20 38.41
C ALA A 679 2.38 34.69 38.20
N LEU A 680 1.39 35.57 38.28
CA LEU A 680 1.57 37.03 38.12
C LEU A 680 1.69 37.80 39.43
N ALA A 681 1.73 37.11 40.57
CA ALA A 681 1.76 37.71 41.91
C ALA A 681 0.62 38.72 42.18
N ILE A 682 -0.58 38.47 41.64
CA ILE A 682 -1.77 39.30 41.82
C ILE A 682 -2.63 38.70 42.94
N PRO A 683 -2.95 39.43 44.04
CA PRO A 683 -3.59 38.86 45.22
C PRO A 683 -5.04 38.43 45.02
N GLU A 684 -5.87 39.24 44.34
CA GLU A 684 -7.23 38.90 43.94
C GLU A 684 -7.68 39.73 42.72
N GLY A 685 -8.45 39.12 41.82
CA GLY A 685 -8.98 39.81 40.64
C GLY A 685 -10.08 39.05 39.92
N VAL A 686 -10.46 39.56 38.75
CA VAL A 686 -11.40 38.95 37.81
C VAL A 686 -10.65 38.54 36.55
N ILE A 687 -10.83 37.29 36.12
CA ILE A 687 -10.26 36.78 34.86
C ILE A 687 -11.32 36.87 33.77
N LEU A 688 -10.95 37.43 32.63
CA LEU A 688 -11.76 37.48 31.43
C LEU A 688 -11.07 36.72 30.30
N ILE A 689 -11.85 35.99 29.51
CA ILE A 689 -11.36 35.26 28.34
C ILE A 689 -12.00 35.81 27.08
N ASN A 690 -11.22 35.89 26.00
CA ASN A 690 -11.71 36.37 24.72
C ASN A 690 -12.53 35.27 24.01
N ASN A 691 -13.80 35.55 23.66
CA ASN A 691 -14.63 34.60 22.94
C ASN A 691 -14.40 34.71 21.42
N THR A 692 -13.66 33.76 20.87
CA THR A 692 -13.32 33.71 19.44
C THR A 692 -14.47 33.30 18.52
N GLU A 693 -15.65 32.92 19.03
CA GLU A 693 -16.78 32.47 18.19
C GLU A 693 -17.65 33.62 17.63
N SER A 694 -17.45 34.88 18.07
CA SER A 694 -18.26 36.00 17.58
C SER A 694 -17.59 36.73 16.40
N ARG A 695 -18.20 36.65 15.21
CA ARG A 695 -17.82 37.46 14.04
C ARG A 695 -18.17 38.92 14.29
N GLY A 696 -17.24 39.67 14.90
CA GLY A 696 -17.27 41.13 15.00
C GLY A 696 -17.28 41.64 16.45
N GLY A 697 -16.08 41.90 16.97
CA GLY A 697 -15.83 42.53 18.28
C GLY A 697 -15.25 41.56 19.31
N GLU A 698 -14.15 41.96 19.97
CA GLU A 698 -13.55 41.24 21.10
C GLU A 698 -14.55 41.19 22.29
N SER A 699 -15.38 40.15 22.34
CA SER A 699 -16.32 39.95 23.43
C SER A 699 -15.61 39.21 24.56
N TRP A 700 -15.18 39.96 25.57
CA TRP A 700 -14.58 39.43 26.79
C TRP A 700 -15.65 38.84 27.72
N ILE A 701 -15.49 37.57 28.10
CA ILE A 701 -16.40 36.88 29.03
C ILE A 701 -15.71 36.72 30.37
N THR A 702 -16.37 37.19 31.44
CA THR A 702 -15.89 37.01 32.81
C THR A 702 -16.00 35.54 33.23
N ILE A 703 -14.92 34.96 33.72
CA ILE A 703 -14.93 33.64 34.35
C ILE A 703 -15.56 33.77 35.75
N PRO A 704 -16.67 33.06 36.04
CA PRO A 704 -17.25 33.00 37.38
C PRO A 704 -16.24 32.51 38.42
N LYS A 705 -16.31 33.00 39.67
CA LYS A 705 -15.39 32.58 40.74
C LYS A 705 -15.39 31.07 41.00
N GLU A 706 -16.53 30.41 40.78
CA GLU A 706 -16.68 28.95 40.86
C GLU A 706 -15.95 28.19 39.75
N ASP A 707 -15.77 28.83 38.59
CA ASP A 707 -15.08 28.27 37.42
C ASP A 707 -13.56 28.51 37.44
N LEU A 708 -13.04 29.31 38.38
CA LEU A 708 -11.58 29.49 38.55
C LEU A 708 -10.88 28.19 38.98
N LYS A 709 -11.64 27.22 39.53
CA LYS A 709 -11.17 25.87 39.87
C LYS A 709 -11.23 24.90 38.70
N LYS A 710 -11.84 25.27 37.58
CA LYS A 710 -11.77 24.48 36.35
C LYS A 710 -10.37 24.60 35.77
N THR A 711 -9.97 23.56 35.04
CA THR A 711 -8.70 23.55 34.31
C THR A 711 -8.78 24.40 33.04
N PHE A 712 -7.64 24.86 32.52
CA PHE A 712 -7.60 25.58 31.23
C PHE A 712 -8.26 24.77 30.11
N ARG A 713 -8.08 23.44 30.11
CA ARG A 713 -8.69 22.50 29.16
C ARG A 713 -10.21 22.43 29.27
N GLU A 714 -10.75 22.32 30.49
CA GLU A 714 -12.20 22.28 30.73
C GLU A 714 -12.90 23.58 30.32
N GLN A 715 -12.18 24.70 30.38
CA GLN A 715 -12.66 26.01 29.92
C GLN A 715 -12.47 26.22 28.41
N GLY A 716 -11.83 25.27 27.71
CA GLY A 716 -11.66 25.31 26.26
C GLY A 716 -10.57 26.27 25.76
N LEU A 717 -9.64 26.72 26.63
CA LEU A 717 -8.52 27.57 26.25
C LEU A 717 -7.48 26.76 25.45
N ARG A 718 -6.91 27.39 24.42
CA ARG A 718 -5.95 26.78 23.49
C ARG A 718 -4.72 27.68 23.32
N ASN A 719 -3.66 27.16 22.69
CA ASN A 719 -2.50 27.95 22.29
C ASN A 719 -2.92 29.24 21.56
N GLY A 720 -2.40 30.38 21.99
CA GLY A 720 -2.73 31.72 21.48
C GLY A 720 -3.99 32.36 22.07
N SER A 721 -4.68 31.70 23.00
CA SER A 721 -5.85 32.30 23.68
C SER A 721 -5.43 33.46 24.58
N SER A 722 -6.22 34.54 24.58
CA SER A 722 -5.95 35.74 25.38
C SER A 722 -6.76 35.74 26.67
N VAL A 723 -6.09 36.03 27.79
CA VAL A 723 -6.66 36.08 29.14
C VAL A 723 -6.40 37.48 29.71
N LEU A 724 -7.45 38.21 30.09
CA LEU A 724 -7.35 39.55 30.67
C LEU A 724 -7.60 39.49 32.18
N ILE A 725 -6.74 40.15 32.96
CA ILE A 725 -6.82 40.19 34.41
C ILE A 725 -7.12 41.60 34.89
N GLN A 726 -8.17 41.72 35.71
CA GLN A 726 -8.55 42.97 36.37
C GLN A 726 -8.40 42.83 37.89
N GLY A 727 -7.51 43.61 38.50
CA GLY A 727 -7.31 43.63 39.96
C GLY A 727 -8.48 44.25 40.71
N SER A 728 -8.71 43.81 41.95
CA SER A 728 -9.81 44.25 42.83
C SER A 728 -9.77 45.73 43.23
N ASN A 729 -8.64 46.43 43.02
CA ASN A 729 -8.44 47.82 43.45
C ASN A 729 -8.73 48.88 42.37
N ASN A 730 -9.17 48.49 41.18
CA ASN A 730 -9.55 49.43 40.11
C ASN A 730 -11.03 49.80 40.23
N GLY A 731 -11.31 50.88 40.98
CA GLY A 731 -12.66 51.39 41.28
C GLY A 731 -13.50 51.90 40.10
N ASN A 732 -13.08 51.71 38.85
CA ASN A 732 -13.90 51.94 37.66
C ASN A 732 -14.05 50.61 36.89
N SER A 733 -15.23 50.01 36.99
CA SER A 733 -15.62 48.85 36.19
C SER A 733 -15.63 49.23 34.71
N LEU A 734 -14.66 48.73 33.91
CA LEU A 734 -14.66 48.84 32.45
C LEU A 734 -15.77 48.02 31.76
N LEU A 735 -16.61 47.31 32.52
CA LEU A 735 -17.71 46.48 32.04
C LEU A 735 -19.05 46.98 32.60
N THR A 736 -20.04 47.22 31.74
CA THR A 736 -21.43 47.32 32.19
C THR A 736 -21.97 45.94 32.55
N LYS A 737 -23.07 45.88 33.33
CA LYS A 737 -23.77 44.65 33.78
C LYS A 737 -24.24 43.69 32.65
N GLN A 738 -23.89 43.94 31.39
CA GLN A 738 -24.17 43.10 30.22
C GLN A 738 -22.91 42.65 29.46
N GLY A 739 -21.71 42.80 30.00
CA GLY A 739 -20.50 42.23 29.37
C GLY A 739 -20.10 42.88 28.04
N LYS A 740 -20.51 44.14 27.81
CA LYS A 740 -19.99 44.98 26.73
C LYS A 740 -19.17 46.14 27.31
N TRP A 741 -18.00 46.33 26.71
CA TRP A 741 -17.12 47.48 26.96
C TRP A 741 -17.89 48.80 26.75
N ILE A 742 -17.57 49.79 27.57
CA ILE A 742 -18.10 51.15 27.47
C ILE A 742 -17.38 51.87 26.32
N ASP A 743 -18.06 52.08 25.19
CA ASP A 743 -17.65 52.96 24.08
C ASP A 743 -17.79 54.46 24.46
N THR A 744 -17.28 54.84 25.63
CA THR A 744 -17.08 56.25 26.00
C THR A 744 -15.76 56.38 26.76
N VAL A 745 -14.68 55.90 26.17
CA VAL A 745 -13.39 56.56 26.35
C VAL A 745 -13.39 57.69 25.34
N ASN A 746 -13.15 58.91 25.82
CA ASN A 746 -12.92 60.12 25.04
C ASN A 746 -12.39 59.77 23.65
N GLU A 747 -13.09 60.23 22.61
CA GLU A 747 -12.61 60.18 21.23
C GLU A 747 -11.25 60.88 21.17
N ILE A 748 -10.18 60.11 21.37
CA ILE A 748 -8.83 60.49 21.00
C ILE A 748 -8.90 60.55 19.48
N ASN A 749 -9.28 61.70 18.95
CA ASN A 749 -9.29 61.99 17.52
C ASN A 749 -7.96 62.65 17.12
N TRP A 750 -6.85 62.27 17.77
CA TRP A 750 -5.55 62.87 17.55
C TRP A 750 -4.42 61.83 17.58
N LEU A 751 -3.33 62.13 16.88
CA LEU A 751 -2.08 61.37 16.87
C LEU A 751 -0.94 62.24 17.37
N GLN A 752 0.02 61.66 18.08
CA GLN A 752 1.22 62.37 18.52
C GLN A 752 2.26 62.29 17.40
N VAL A 753 2.73 63.41 16.87
CA VAL A 753 3.83 63.44 15.89
C VAL A 753 5.05 64.08 16.52
N LYS A 754 6.14 63.33 16.66
CA LYS A 754 7.44 63.79 17.15
C LYS A 754 8.33 64.20 15.98
N ASN A 755 9.01 65.33 16.09
CA ASN A 755 10.02 65.72 15.11
C ASN A 755 11.30 64.89 15.30
N LEU A 756 11.61 64.02 14.35
CA LEU A 756 12.87 63.24 14.31
C LEU A 756 13.67 63.55 13.03
N SER A 757 13.44 64.72 12.43
CA SER A 757 14.04 65.12 11.15
C SER A 757 15.40 65.80 11.28
N GLN A 758 15.81 66.23 12.49
CA GLN A 758 17.08 66.89 12.77
C GLN A 758 17.71 66.31 14.04
N LEU A 759 19.00 65.93 13.99
CA LEU A 759 19.69 65.20 15.06
C LEU A 759 19.98 66.02 16.34
N GLU A 760 19.81 67.35 16.33
CA GLU A 760 20.26 68.24 17.42
C GLU A 760 19.20 69.26 17.90
N SER A 761 17.91 68.99 17.72
CA SER A 761 16.83 69.84 18.26
C SER A 761 16.16 69.18 19.47
N GLU A 762 15.74 69.97 20.46
CA GLU A 762 14.81 69.50 21.50
C GLU A 762 13.61 68.79 20.83
N GLU A 763 13.15 67.65 21.39
CA GLU A 763 12.05 66.83 20.84
C GLU A 763 10.73 67.62 20.81
N GLU A 764 10.55 68.49 19.81
CA GLU A 764 9.28 69.15 19.58
C GLU A 764 8.26 68.11 19.08
N GLN A 765 7.14 68.04 19.77
CA GLN A 765 6.04 67.12 19.47
C GLN A 765 4.72 67.87 19.35
N VAL A 766 3.86 67.40 18.45
CA VAL A 766 2.57 68.02 18.17
C VAL A 766 1.46 66.98 18.15
N LYS A 767 0.26 67.37 18.58
CA LYS A 767 -0.94 66.52 18.52
C LYS A 767 -1.76 66.88 17.29
N ILE A 768 -1.79 66.01 16.29
CA ILE A 768 -2.52 66.24 15.03
C ILE A 768 -3.88 65.59 15.12
N SER A 769 -4.95 66.38 15.01
CA SER A 769 -6.31 65.85 14.94
C SER A 769 -6.56 65.12 13.61
N ALA A 770 -7.02 63.88 13.71
CA ALA A 770 -7.27 62.98 12.58
C ALA A 770 -8.43 62.02 12.89
N THR A 771 -9.06 61.51 11.83
CA THR A 771 -10.03 60.40 11.86
C THR A 771 -9.41 59.20 11.16
N LEU A 772 -9.94 57.99 11.37
CA LEU A 772 -9.38 56.77 10.77
C LEU A 772 -9.33 56.81 9.22
N ASN A 773 -10.14 57.67 8.59
CA ASN A 773 -10.16 57.86 7.14
C ASN A 773 -9.24 59.00 6.66
N THR A 774 -8.52 59.66 7.57
CA THR A 774 -7.54 60.71 7.22
C THR A 774 -6.33 60.07 6.56
N VAL A 775 -5.87 60.67 5.46
CA VAL A 775 -4.73 60.19 4.68
C VAL A 775 -3.43 60.60 5.38
N VAL A 776 -2.44 59.70 5.40
CA VAL A 776 -1.15 59.89 6.08
C VAL A 776 -0.41 61.13 5.56
N PHE A 777 -0.50 61.40 4.26
CA PHE A 777 0.02 62.63 3.65
C PHE A 777 -0.50 63.90 4.36
N ASP A 778 -1.81 63.98 4.63
CA ASP A 778 -2.40 65.17 5.26
C ASP A 778 -1.89 65.35 6.70
N ILE A 779 -1.64 64.24 7.40
CA ILE A 779 -1.09 64.25 8.76
C ILE A 779 0.35 64.74 8.74
N ARG A 780 1.15 64.27 7.78
CA ARG A 780 2.55 64.67 7.57
C ARG A 780 2.65 66.16 7.27
N ILE A 781 1.85 66.66 6.34
CA ILE A 781 1.84 68.09 5.97
C ILE A 781 1.33 68.97 7.12
N LYS A 782 0.30 68.53 7.87
CA LYS A 782 -0.15 69.24 9.08
C LYS A 782 0.94 69.28 10.15
N ALA A 783 1.63 68.17 10.40
CA ALA A 783 2.74 68.10 11.34
C ALA A 783 3.89 69.05 10.96
N ILE A 784 4.34 69.03 9.70
CA ILE A 784 5.39 69.95 9.20
C ILE A 784 4.98 71.41 9.40
N LYS A 785 3.71 71.75 9.15
CA LYS A 785 3.19 73.11 9.31
C LYS A 785 3.11 73.53 10.77
N GLU A 786 2.61 72.67 11.65
CA GLU A 786 2.43 73.00 13.07
C GLU A 786 3.76 73.02 13.84
N LEU A 787 4.71 72.16 13.47
CA LEU A 787 6.09 72.16 13.95
C LEU A 787 6.97 73.25 13.30
N LYS A 788 6.39 74.08 12.40
CA LYS A 788 7.08 75.19 11.70
C LYS A 788 8.38 74.78 10.98
N LEU A 789 8.42 73.57 10.41
CA LEU A 789 9.60 73.02 9.76
C LEU A 789 9.75 73.51 8.30
N LEU A 790 10.96 73.35 7.73
CA LEU A 790 11.26 73.78 6.35
C LEU A 790 10.36 73.08 5.33
N LYS A 791 9.88 73.84 4.32
CA LYS A 791 9.00 73.32 3.26
C LYS A 791 9.61 72.15 2.46
N GLU A 792 10.93 72.09 2.36
CA GLU A 792 11.64 71.01 1.65
C GLU A 792 11.42 69.63 2.31
N LEU A 793 11.10 69.58 3.61
CA LEU A 793 10.72 68.34 4.29
C LEU A 793 9.38 67.79 3.80
N ALA A 794 8.50 68.60 3.17
CA ALA A 794 7.28 68.08 2.57
C ALA A 794 7.55 67.09 1.42
N GLU A 795 8.70 67.21 0.76
CA GLU A 795 9.07 66.36 -0.39
C GLU A 795 10.02 65.22 -0.01
N ASN A 796 10.68 65.31 1.16
CA ASN A 796 11.72 64.36 1.58
C ASN A 796 11.62 63.97 3.07
N SER A 797 10.40 63.76 3.56
CA SER A 797 10.12 63.17 4.88
C SER A 797 9.02 62.12 4.81
N CYS A 798 9.00 61.23 5.80
CA CYS A 798 7.98 60.20 5.97
C CYS A 798 7.55 60.09 7.43
N LEU A 799 6.35 59.59 7.67
CA LEU A 799 5.88 59.26 9.02
C LEU A 799 6.17 57.79 9.33
N ARG A 800 6.82 57.53 10.46
CA ARG A 800 7.15 56.20 10.96
C ARG A 800 6.45 55.97 12.30
N PRO A 801 5.75 54.85 12.53
CA PRO A 801 5.19 54.55 13.84
C PRO A 801 6.31 54.30 14.85
N ILE A 802 6.12 54.78 16.08
CA ILE A 802 7.03 54.55 17.19
C ILE A 802 6.41 53.46 18.07
N ASP A 803 7.13 52.37 18.28
CA ASP A 803 6.68 51.28 19.16
C ASP A 803 6.76 51.69 20.65
N ARG A 804 6.32 50.79 21.54
CA ARG A 804 6.30 51.04 23.01
C ARG A 804 7.69 51.25 23.60
N ASN A 805 8.75 50.83 22.91
CA ASN A 805 10.15 50.91 23.33
C ASN A 805 10.87 52.11 22.70
N GLY A 806 10.18 52.91 21.88
CA GLY A 806 10.77 54.06 21.18
C GLY A 806 11.43 53.71 19.85
N LYS A 807 11.35 52.45 19.36
CA LYS A 807 11.92 52.04 18.07
C LYS A 807 11.03 52.51 16.91
N LEU A 808 11.66 52.99 15.84
CA LEU A 808 10.97 53.42 14.63
C LEU A 808 10.63 52.22 13.73
N LEU A 809 9.34 51.98 13.50
CA LEU A 809 8.83 50.97 12.58
C LEU A 809 8.86 51.46 11.12
N CYS A 810 8.45 50.61 10.18
CA CYS A 810 8.48 50.93 8.75
C CYS A 810 7.75 52.25 8.40
N PRO A 811 8.29 53.05 7.47
CA PRO A 811 7.60 54.23 6.96
C PRO A 811 6.22 53.90 6.38
N VAL A 812 5.22 54.69 6.77
CA VAL A 812 3.86 54.51 6.28
C VAL A 812 3.70 55.22 4.94
N PRO A 813 3.17 54.55 3.89
CA PRO A 813 2.93 55.20 2.61
C PRO A 813 1.97 56.38 2.72
N ASP A 814 2.33 57.49 2.09
CA ASP A 814 1.56 58.74 2.15
C ASP A 814 0.11 58.62 1.65
N ARG A 815 -0.15 57.71 0.71
CA ARG A 815 -1.47 57.53 0.08
C ARG A 815 -2.45 56.70 0.92
N CYS A 816 -1.97 56.04 1.98
CA CYS A 816 -2.79 55.21 2.84
C CYS A 816 -3.59 56.08 3.82
N THR A 817 -4.81 55.64 4.14
CA THR A 817 -5.56 56.14 5.30
C THR A 817 -4.99 55.54 6.59
N LEU A 818 -5.21 56.20 7.73
CA LEU A 818 -4.81 55.65 9.04
C LEU A 818 -5.37 54.25 9.29
N LYS A 819 -6.59 53.98 8.83
CA LYS A 819 -7.23 52.67 8.90
C LYS A 819 -6.48 51.61 8.10
N GLU A 820 -6.10 51.92 6.86
CA GLU A 820 -5.36 51.01 5.99
C GLU A 820 -3.94 50.75 6.50
N ALA A 821 -3.33 51.75 7.15
CA ALA A 821 -2.03 51.64 7.79
C ALA A 821 -2.06 50.91 9.15
N GLY A 822 -3.23 50.49 9.63
CA GLY A 822 -3.36 49.82 10.94
C GLY A 822 -3.04 50.71 12.15
N LEU A 823 -3.02 52.04 11.96
CA LEU A 823 -2.65 52.99 13.00
C LEU A 823 -3.83 53.31 13.92
N LYS A 824 -3.62 53.11 15.23
CA LYS A 824 -4.62 53.45 16.26
C LYS A 824 -4.51 54.93 16.62
N MET A 825 -5.64 55.56 16.91
CA MET A 825 -5.61 56.93 17.43
C MET A 825 -4.90 56.99 18.79
N GLY A 826 -4.20 58.10 19.06
CA GLY A 826 -3.32 58.26 20.21
C GLY A 826 -1.92 57.66 20.04
N SER A 827 -1.63 56.96 18.93
CA SER A 827 -0.29 56.44 18.65
C SER A 827 0.72 57.56 18.43
N SER A 828 1.99 57.28 18.74
CA SER A 828 3.12 58.17 18.45
C SER A 828 3.73 57.84 17.10
N LEU A 829 3.91 58.86 16.26
CA LEU A 829 4.56 58.81 14.95
C LEU A 829 5.81 59.70 14.97
N GLY A 830 6.92 59.23 14.42
CA GLY A 830 8.11 60.02 14.17
C GLY A 830 8.11 60.59 12.76
N LEU A 831 8.29 61.90 12.63
CA LEU A 831 8.55 62.56 11.34
C LEU A 831 10.05 62.43 11.02
N CYS A 832 10.38 61.52 10.10
CA CYS A 832 11.76 61.14 9.79
C CYS A 832 12.18 61.62 8.39
N PRO A 833 13.47 61.86 8.14
CA PRO A 833 13.96 62.20 6.81
C PRO A 833 13.90 61.00 5.87
N GLY A 834 13.63 61.23 4.59
CA GLY A 834 13.50 60.19 3.56
C GLY A 834 12.09 60.09 2.98
N LYS A 835 11.92 59.36 1.86
CA LYS A 835 10.63 59.19 1.20
C LYS A 835 9.94 57.92 1.69
N ALA A 836 8.62 57.99 1.87
CA ALA A 836 7.83 56.80 2.12
C ALA A 836 7.82 55.89 0.87
N PRO A 837 7.81 54.55 1.02
CA PRO A 837 7.73 53.64 -0.10
C PRO A 837 6.42 53.84 -0.87
N THR A 838 6.49 53.71 -2.20
CA THR A 838 5.29 53.67 -3.04
C THR A 838 4.59 52.31 -2.95
N SER A 839 3.39 52.17 -3.52
CA SER A 839 2.62 50.91 -3.45
C SER A 839 3.28 49.72 -4.16
N SER A 840 4.31 49.94 -4.98
CA SER A 840 5.11 48.91 -5.63
C SER A 840 6.48 48.70 -4.99
N GLN A 841 6.79 49.40 -3.89
CA GLN A 841 8.08 49.36 -3.24
C GLN A 841 8.01 48.71 -1.87
N LEU A 842 9.03 47.93 -1.55
CA LEU A 842 9.25 47.31 -0.25
C LEU A 842 10.29 48.13 0.52
N PHE A 843 9.99 48.43 1.77
CA PHE A 843 10.97 48.89 2.75
C PHE A 843 11.48 47.68 3.51
N LEU A 844 12.79 47.40 3.46
CA LEU A 844 13.42 46.23 4.07
C LEU A 844 14.49 46.66 5.07
N PHE A 845 14.63 45.89 6.14
CA PHE A 845 15.80 45.94 7.02
C PHE A 845 16.84 44.94 6.52
N PHE A 846 18.12 45.25 6.71
CA PHE A 846 19.17 44.27 6.45
C PHE A 846 20.37 44.43 7.36
N ALA A 847 21.09 43.34 7.60
CA ALA A 847 22.27 43.31 8.45
C ALA A 847 23.36 42.39 7.86
N LEU A 848 24.59 42.59 8.31
CA LEU A 848 25.75 41.80 7.88
C LEU A 848 26.04 40.68 8.89
N GLY A 849 26.09 39.43 8.44
CA GLY A 849 26.36 38.26 9.29
C GLY A 849 25.16 37.77 10.10
N SER A 850 25.41 36.84 11.03
CA SER A 850 24.39 36.14 11.83
C SER A 850 24.11 36.74 13.21
N ASP A 851 24.97 37.63 13.72
CA ASP A 851 24.80 38.28 15.02
C ASP A 851 24.18 39.68 14.85
N VAL A 852 22.85 39.75 14.82
CA VAL A 852 22.14 41.03 14.69
C VAL A 852 21.78 41.60 16.06
N HIS A 853 22.48 42.65 16.49
CA HIS A 853 22.04 43.45 17.64
C HIS A 853 20.91 44.42 17.22
N PRO A 854 19.79 44.50 17.97
CA PRO A 854 18.69 45.40 17.68
C PRO A 854 19.17 46.85 17.52
N GLY A 855 18.88 47.47 16.37
CA GLY A 855 19.29 48.85 16.07
C GLY A 855 20.54 49.00 15.21
N THR A 856 21.19 47.90 14.83
CA THR A 856 22.34 47.88 13.88
C THR A 856 21.91 47.60 12.44
N GLU A 857 20.60 47.44 12.23
CA GLU A 857 19.97 47.14 10.94
C GLU A 857 20.08 48.35 10.01
N MET A 858 20.54 48.13 8.78
CA MET A 858 20.49 49.11 7.70
C MET A 858 19.13 49.04 7.01
N GLU A 859 18.71 50.15 6.40
CA GLU A 859 17.39 50.28 5.79
C GLU A 859 17.52 50.45 4.28
N ILE A 860 16.64 49.84 3.49
CA ILE A 860 16.63 50.01 2.03
C ILE A 860 15.19 50.05 1.50
N ILE A 861 14.99 50.78 0.41
CA ILE A 861 13.73 50.76 -0.37
C ILE A 861 14.05 50.21 -1.75
N VAL A 862 13.34 49.16 -2.16
CA VAL A 862 13.49 48.48 -3.46
C VAL A 862 12.11 48.23 -4.09
N GLU A 863 12.04 48.07 -5.41
CA GLU A 863 10.78 47.64 -6.05
C GLU A 863 10.46 46.18 -5.69
N GLU A 864 9.19 45.85 -5.47
CA GLU A 864 8.75 44.48 -5.16
C GLU A 864 9.09 43.46 -6.28
N THR A 865 9.36 43.98 -7.49
CA THR A 865 9.68 43.21 -8.69
C THR A 865 11.17 43.02 -8.94
N ILE A 866 12.04 43.55 -8.08
CA ILE A 866 13.49 43.37 -8.19
C ILE A 866 13.86 41.89 -8.00
N SER A 867 14.90 41.43 -8.71
CA SER A 867 15.45 40.09 -8.51
C SER A 867 16.23 40.00 -7.21
N VAL A 868 16.42 38.79 -6.67
CA VAL A 868 17.29 38.57 -5.50
C VAL A 868 18.71 39.04 -5.78
N ARG A 869 19.24 38.76 -6.99
CA ARG A 869 20.58 39.19 -7.42
C ARG A 869 20.73 40.71 -7.40
N ASP A 870 19.78 41.42 -8.01
CA ASP A 870 19.83 42.88 -8.08
C ASP A 870 19.63 43.50 -6.69
N CYS A 871 18.77 42.93 -5.85
CA CYS A 871 18.59 43.36 -4.45
C CYS A 871 19.88 43.19 -3.65
N LEU A 872 20.54 42.04 -3.77
CA LEU A 872 21.82 41.76 -3.14
C LEU A 872 22.88 42.77 -3.58
N GLN A 873 22.96 43.08 -4.87
CA GLN A 873 23.92 44.06 -5.39
C GLN A 873 23.71 45.45 -4.77
N ILE A 874 22.47 45.92 -4.64
CA ILE A 874 22.20 47.22 -4.02
C ILE A 874 22.59 47.22 -2.53
N MET A 875 22.35 46.12 -1.81
CA MET A 875 22.76 46.00 -0.40
C MET A 875 24.29 45.95 -0.26
N LEU A 876 25.00 45.25 -1.15
CA LEU A 876 26.46 45.21 -1.19
C LEU A 876 27.07 46.59 -1.46
N ASP A 877 26.53 47.30 -2.47
CA ASP A 877 26.96 48.65 -2.81
C ASP A 877 26.76 49.61 -1.62
N LYS A 878 25.65 49.45 -0.89
CA LYS A 878 25.33 50.25 0.30
C LYS A 878 26.25 49.96 1.49
N CYS A 879 26.74 48.72 1.61
CA CYS A 879 27.75 48.33 2.59
C CYS A 879 29.20 48.62 2.14
N GLY A 880 29.42 49.06 0.90
CA GLY A 880 30.77 49.24 0.34
C GLY A 880 31.52 47.92 0.11
N LEU A 881 30.80 46.81 -0.06
CA LEU A 881 31.35 45.47 -0.29
C LEU A 881 31.36 45.13 -1.78
N THR A 882 32.36 44.38 -2.23
CA THR A 882 32.51 43.95 -3.63
C THR A 882 32.86 42.47 -3.69
N GLY A 883 32.21 41.70 -4.57
CA GLY A 883 32.53 40.28 -4.81
C GLY A 883 31.30 39.39 -5.03
N GLU A 884 31.50 38.23 -5.69
CA GLU A 884 30.46 37.22 -5.98
C GLU A 884 30.28 36.18 -4.85
N THR A 885 30.76 36.48 -3.65
CA THR A 885 30.80 35.53 -2.51
C THR A 885 29.81 35.91 -1.43
N TRP A 886 28.62 36.36 -1.81
CA TRP A 886 27.57 36.77 -0.89
C TRP A 886 26.23 36.21 -1.32
N HIS A 887 25.38 35.91 -0.36
CA HIS A 887 23.99 35.54 -0.61
C HIS A 887 23.08 36.16 0.45
N LEU A 888 21.79 36.26 0.11
CA LEU A 888 20.77 36.77 1.02
C LEU A 888 20.08 35.61 1.75
N ARG A 889 19.79 35.82 3.03
CA ARG A 889 18.89 34.96 3.80
C ARG A 889 17.79 35.80 4.42
N LYS A 890 16.56 35.28 4.49
CA LYS A 890 15.49 35.93 5.25
C LYS A 890 15.62 35.55 6.71
N MET A 891 15.61 36.55 7.60
CA MET A 891 15.57 36.30 9.04
C MET A 891 14.23 35.69 9.43
N ASP A 892 14.25 34.63 10.22
CA ASP A 892 13.04 33.95 10.67
C ASP A 892 12.42 34.60 11.91
N TRP A 893 11.33 34.02 12.41
CA TRP A 893 10.60 34.51 13.58
C TRP A 893 11.36 34.35 14.91
N CYS A 894 12.44 33.55 14.94
CA CYS A 894 13.34 33.38 16.06
C CYS A 894 14.50 34.39 16.04
N PHE A 895 14.54 35.31 15.07
CA PHE A 895 15.68 36.20 14.81
C PHE A 895 16.96 35.45 14.40
N GLU A 896 16.83 34.27 13.81
CA GLU A 896 17.94 33.49 13.27
C GLU A 896 17.99 33.57 11.74
N ALA A 897 19.12 33.19 11.16
CA ALA A 897 19.30 33.16 9.71
C ALA A 897 18.53 31.98 9.11
N GLY A 898 17.40 32.27 8.45
CA GLY A 898 16.57 31.27 7.78
C GLY A 898 17.24 30.65 6.54
N GLU A 899 16.44 30.06 5.64
CA GLU A 899 16.96 29.46 4.42
C GLU A 899 17.57 30.49 3.46
N PRO A 900 18.65 30.13 2.74
CA PRO A 900 19.23 31.00 1.71
C PRO A 900 18.27 31.21 0.54
N LEU A 901 18.20 32.44 0.05
CA LEU A 901 17.45 32.79 -1.16
C LEU A 901 18.24 32.30 -2.39
N CYS A 902 18.09 31.02 -2.71
CA CYS A 902 18.86 30.32 -3.76
C CYS A 902 18.48 30.70 -5.19
N GLU A 903 17.26 31.20 -5.40
CA GLU A 903 16.77 31.58 -6.73
C GLU A 903 17.15 33.04 -7.04
N GLU A 904 18.38 33.24 -7.50
CA GLU A 904 18.93 34.58 -7.76
C GLU A 904 18.10 35.44 -8.73
N ASP A 905 17.45 34.82 -9.72
CA ASP A 905 16.65 35.51 -10.74
C ASP A 905 15.17 35.67 -10.33
N ALA A 906 14.73 35.06 -9.22
CA ALA A 906 13.37 35.19 -8.73
C ALA A 906 13.11 36.59 -8.16
N LYS A 907 11.87 37.08 -8.28
CA LYS A 907 11.50 38.39 -7.75
C LYS A 907 11.23 38.31 -6.26
N LEU A 908 11.54 39.36 -5.50
CA LEU A 908 11.30 39.38 -4.03
C LEU A 908 9.85 39.04 -3.66
N LYS A 909 8.87 39.53 -4.43
CA LYS A 909 7.45 39.21 -4.24
C LYS A 909 7.11 37.72 -4.43
N GLU A 910 7.78 37.04 -5.37
CA GLU A 910 7.57 35.60 -5.64
C GLU A 910 8.07 34.75 -4.47
N LEU A 911 9.10 35.25 -3.76
CA LEU A 911 9.66 34.65 -2.55
C LEU A 911 8.96 35.07 -1.25
N MET A 912 7.78 35.70 -1.35
CA MET A 912 6.98 36.14 -0.21
C MET A 912 7.72 37.08 0.75
N ILE A 913 8.63 37.91 0.22
CA ILE A 913 9.31 38.97 0.98
C ILE A 913 8.38 40.18 1.04
N CYS A 914 8.12 40.64 2.26
CA CYS A 914 7.19 41.71 2.58
C CYS A 914 7.93 42.94 3.11
N SER A 915 7.30 44.11 3.01
CA SER A 915 7.86 45.33 3.60
C SER A 915 7.92 45.18 5.12
N GLY A 916 9.11 45.40 5.69
CA GLY A 916 9.42 45.22 7.11
C GLY A 916 10.18 43.95 7.44
N ASP A 917 10.37 43.05 6.48
CA ASP A 917 11.24 41.87 6.66
C ASP A 917 12.72 42.29 6.82
N THR A 918 13.47 41.49 7.57
CA THR A 918 14.92 41.63 7.73
C THR A 918 15.65 40.59 6.86
N LEU A 919 16.56 41.04 6.00
CA LEU A 919 17.44 40.19 5.20
C LEU A 919 18.88 40.21 5.73
N LEU A 920 19.55 39.06 5.75
CA LEU A 920 20.93 38.92 6.18
C LEU A 920 21.84 38.76 4.97
N LEU A 921 22.89 39.59 4.91
CA LEU A 921 24.02 39.39 4.00
C LEU A 921 25.01 38.43 4.63
N ILE A 922 25.15 37.25 4.02
CA ILE A 922 26.06 36.20 4.50
C ILE A 922 27.13 35.93 3.45
N GLU A 923 28.39 35.91 3.88
CA GLU A 923 29.52 35.57 3.04
C GLU A 923 29.52 34.06 2.75
N GLY A 924 29.61 33.70 1.47
CA GLY A 924 29.64 32.32 0.99
C GLY A 924 28.97 32.17 -0.38
N LYS A 925 29.49 31.26 -1.20
CA LYS A 925 28.87 30.87 -2.49
C LYS A 925 27.83 29.79 -2.26
N LEU A 926 26.64 29.98 -2.84
CA LEU A 926 25.63 28.94 -2.87
C LEU A 926 26.04 27.82 -3.83
N PRO A 927 25.81 26.55 -3.48
CA PRO A 927 26.11 25.43 -4.35
C PRO A 927 25.18 25.45 -5.59
N PRO A 928 25.66 25.05 -6.78
CA PRO A 928 24.82 25.01 -7.99
C PRO A 928 23.63 24.05 -7.84
N LEU A 929 22.57 24.28 -8.60
CA LEU A 929 21.42 23.36 -8.71
C LEU A 929 21.90 21.92 -9.02
N GLY A 930 21.58 20.99 -8.13
CA GLY A 930 21.94 19.56 -8.25
C GLY A 930 23.12 19.09 -7.38
N PHE A 931 23.71 19.98 -6.56
CA PHE A 931 24.73 19.59 -5.57
C PHE A 931 24.10 19.08 -4.27
N LEU A 932 24.71 18.03 -3.71
CA LEU A 932 24.31 17.43 -2.44
C LEU A 932 25.16 18.02 -1.31
N THR A 933 24.53 18.64 -0.32
CA THR A 933 25.23 19.11 0.89
C THR A 933 25.40 17.91 1.83
N VAL A 934 26.62 17.43 2.00
CA VAL A 934 26.94 16.37 2.97
C VAL A 934 27.55 17.02 4.21
N PRO A 935 26.88 16.99 5.38
CA PRO A 935 27.49 17.44 6.62
C PRO A 935 28.62 16.47 6.99
N ILE A 936 29.86 16.94 6.98
CA ILE A 936 31.02 16.16 7.40
C ILE A 936 31.35 16.57 8.83
N TRP A 937 31.05 15.68 9.78
CA TRP A 937 31.40 15.86 11.18
C TRP A 937 32.86 15.46 11.39
N TRP A 938 33.71 16.41 11.75
CA TRP A 938 35.10 16.11 12.11
C TRP A 938 35.19 15.83 13.61
N TYR A 939 35.32 14.56 13.96
CA TYR A 939 35.59 14.15 15.34
C TYR A 939 37.02 14.56 15.73
N GLN A 940 37.17 15.52 16.64
CA GLN A 940 38.44 15.78 17.33
C GLN A 940 38.50 14.91 18.59
N PRO A 941 39.39 13.91 18.67
CA PRO A 941 39.54 13.12 19.89
C PRO A 941 40.09 14.02 21.00
N GLN A 942 39.34 14.22 22.08
CA GLN A 942 39.85 14.86 23.28
C GLN A 942 40.81 13.90 23.99
N GLY A 943 42.12 14.11 23.81
CA GLY A 943 43.13 13.53 24.70
C GLY A 943 43.07 14.15 26.10
N PRO A 944 43.56 13.46 27.15
CA PRO A 944 43.41 13.90 28.52
C PRO A 944 44.11 15.24 28.75
N LEU A 945 43.37 16.16 29.38
CA LEU A 945 43.76 17.53 29.72
C LEU A 945 45.01 17.53 30.62
N HIS A 946 46.20 17.71 30.03
CA HIS A 946 47.36 18.17 30.78
C HIS A 946 47.41 19.69 30.76
N HIS A 947 47.20 20.28 31.95
CA HIS A 947 47.53 21.64 32.32
C HIS A 947 48.77 22.16 31.57
N TRP A 948 48.63 23.21 30.78
CA TRP A 948 49.74 24.13 30.49
C TRP A 948 49.36 25.56 30.85
N LYS A 949 50.18 26.09 31.76
CA LYS A 949 50.23 27.47 32.22
C LYS A 949 50.71 28.37 31.09
N ASP A 950 50.22 29.60 31.13
CA ASP A 950 50.77 30.77 30.45
C ASP A 950 52.29 30.83 30.51
N HIS A 951 52.92 31.08 29.35
CA HIS A 951 54.09 31.96 29.27
C HIS A 951 54.17 32.60 27.88
N GLN A 952 54.13 33.94 27.88
CA GLN A 952 54.67 34.81 26.83
C GLN A 952 56.17 34.54 26.65
N ASP A 953 56.64 34.38 25.40
CA ASP A 953 57.58 35.33 24.80
C ASP A 953 58.02 34.94 23.35
N GLN A 954 57.95 35.95 22.50
CA GLN A 954 58.87 36.36 21.42
C GLN A 954 59.51 35.36 20.40
N THR A 955 59.30 35.76 19.14
CA THR A 955 60.26 35.91 18.01
C THR A 955 60.58 34.75 17.05
N ASN A 956 60.33 35.10 15.77
CA ASN A 956 61.12 34.85 14.55
C ASN A 956 60.97 33.53 13.75
N CYS A 957 60.34 33.73 12.58
CA CYS A 957 60.82 33.42 11.22
C CYS A 957 60.84 31.98 10.68
N THR A 958 60.33 31.94 9.44
CA THR A 958 60.75 31.16 8.23
C THR A 958 60.13 29.78 7.94
N LEU A 959 59.16 29.82 7.00
CA LEU A 959 59.02 29.05 5.75
C LEU A 959 59.99 27.87 5.46
N SER A 960 59.41 26.69 5.22
CA SER A 960 59.69 25.78 4.08
C SER A 960 58.63 24.67 4.05
N GLN A 961 57.67 24.66 3.12
CA GLN A 961 57.67 23.99 1.79
C GLN A 961 57.60 22.46 1.78
N GLY A 962 56.62 21.95 1.00
CA GLY A 962 56.53 20.58 0.46
C GLY A 962 55.41 19.77 1.11
N SER A 963 54.36 19.28 0.44
CA SER A 963 54.17 19.00 -0.98
C SER A 963 52.69 18.90 -1.34
N VAL A 964 52.33 19.55 -2.45
CA VAL A 964 51.05 19.50 -3.17
C VAL A 964 51.04 18.32 -4.14
N TRP A 965 49.92 17.60 -4.25
CA TRP A 965 49.52 16.92 -5.49
C TRP A 965 48.08 17.33 -5.86
N LYS A 966 47.97 18.15 -6.91
CA LYS A 966 46.82 18.42 -7.80
C LYS A 966 47.37 18.11 -9.21
N ALA A 967 46.64 17.72 -10.25
CA ALA A 967 45.22 17.61 -10.57
C ALA A 967 45.15 16.81 -11.90
N SER A 968 43.96 16.51 -12.43
CA SER A 968 43.45 17.23 -13.63
C SER A 968 42.30 16.50 -14.33
N SER A 969 41.49 17.33 -15.00
CA SER A 969 40.22 17.13 -15.68
C SER A 969 40.32 16.76 -17.17
N THR A 970 39.17 16.27 -17.68
CA THR A 970 38.56 16.43 -19.03
C THR A 970 39.17 15.78 -20.29
N PRO A 971 38.30 15.40 -21.25
CA PRO A 971 38.37 15.93 -22.62
C PRO A 971 36.97 16.26 -23.19
N GLY A 972 36.79 17.13 -24.19
CA GLY A 972 37.71 17.92 -25.00
C GLY A 972 36.95 18.65 -26.12
N GLU A 973 37.67 19.43 -26.94
CA GLU A 973 37.31 19.63 -28.35
C GLU A 973 38.53 20.03 -29.20
N ASN A 974 38.68 19.27 -30.28
CA ASN A 974 39.20 19.60 -31.62
C ASN A 974 40.69 19.86 -31.94
N THR A 975 41.07 19.11 -32.99
CA THR A 975 41.89 19.44 -34.18
C THR A 975 43.29 18.84 -34.38
N THR A 976 43.32 17.91 -35.35
CA THR A 976 44.31 17.67 -36.44
C THR A 976 45.71 17.07 -36.17
N GLU A 977 45.87 15.92 -36.82
CA GLU A 977 46.97 15.52 -37.71
C GLU A 977 48.35 15.06 -37.18
N LEU A 978 48.69 13.87 -37.70
CA LEU A 978 50.00 13.37 -38.15
C LEU A 978 50.92 12.61 -37.16
N GLN A 979 51.14 11.35 -37.58
CA GLN A 979 52.35 10.52 -37.49
C GLN A 979 52.62 9.67 -36.22
N GLN A 980 52.32 8.37 -36.41
CA GLN A 980 53.04 7.18 -35.89
C GLN A 980 54.58 7.27 -36.03
N PRO A 981 55.41 6.32 -35.51
CA PRO A 981 55.15 5.14 -34.66
C PRO A 981 56.19 4.94 -33.51
N VAL A 982 56.10 3.78 -32.83
CA VAL A 982 57.20 2.91 -32.32
C VAL A 982 57.28 2.72 -30.78
N CYS A 983 56.68 1.58 -30.38
CA CYS A 983 57.26 0.46 -29.61
C CYS A 983 57.89 0.62 -28.21
N HIS A 984 57.42 -0.30 -27.36
CA HIS A 984 58.13 -1.18 -26.42
C HIS A 984 58.13 -0.89 -24.90
N LYS A 985 57.36 -1.76 -24.23
CA LYS A 985 57.71 -2.73 -23.15
C LYS A 985 57.90 -2.29 -21.69
N GLU A 986 57.16 -3.03 -20.86
CA GLU A 986 57.51 -3.60 -19.53
C GLU A 986 57.80 -2.57 -18.42
N LYS A 987 56.98 -2.48 -17.36
CA LYS A 987 56.60 -3.51 -16.39
C LYS A 987 55.34 -3.12 -15.63
#